data_AF-A0A1C3EHN1-F1
#
_entry.id   AF-A0A1C3EHN1-F1
#
_cell.length_a   1.000
_cell.length_b   1.000
_cell.length_c   1.000
_cell.angle_alpha   90.00
_cell.angle_beta   90.00
_cell.angle_gamma   90.00
#
_symmetry.space_group_name_H-M   'P 1'
#
loop_
_entity.id
_entity.type
_entity.pdbx_description
1 polymer ?
#
loop_
_entity_poly.entity_id
_entity_poly.type
_entity_poly.pdbx_seq_one_letter_code
_entity_poly.pdbx_strand_id
1 'polypeptide(L)'
;MDEDILQEFLAESWENLAQLDTEVVALEKEPSNSPLLASIFRTIHTIKGTCGFLGFEHLGKVAHATENVLGKMRDGELDVTNEAISLVLDGVDTIKHLLETIEKTQAEPELDTSALIHKLDLLASLSSPVSQPRHAPALTSTQPHALSGESTSNQPVNFQRPESTGERNTESMSPANAVTSSAPVVSANTSKAAEVDPGSNRTGKPATLATASNGTNGESDSESEGRRSAAVDLSIRVNVEVLDKLMNLVGELVLTRNQLLQMVRGEDESRFQVPVTHLNRVTTDLQEGVMKTRMQPIGNAWSKLPRLVRDLSQVTSKQIELEMHGAETELDRTVLDAIKDPLTHMVRNSADHGIEKAEIRRKQGKAESGTIRLKAFHEGGHVIIHVEDDGAGIHVERVRQKVLEKGLATESDLAHLSEEEILQFIFLPGFSTAETVTSVSGRGVGMDVVRTAIERIGGTVELRSQWGQGTTIRIKIPLTLAIISALVVSSSGQSFAIPQLGIVELVRLSVDDLIRIEKIHDQRIFRLRDRLLPLLRLSDALKLPSLPPDNEGDMSIVVVQVGDEQFGLIVDEVFDTQEIVVKPLGSILKDLRVYQGTTILGDGRVIMILDVAGTAAALGGTASRTQRELRNLQQDAANGENDKTSLLLFSTPHQETMAVPLGLVARLEEFSLKQIEQVGEQLVVQYRGDLLPLIPIRGNSRDVQRLDPQPVVVFSDNSRMMGLMVNKIEDIIEETITIRMQGKRPGVFGTTVVGGKATEIIDIQHYLTQANPHWFHREDERNRLRVLAIDDSPFFRQLLQTAIEADGHKIITASGGHQAQQIIERGEQFDVIICDIEMPEMTGCEFAQWYCRRDQQKQSSLIAMTSLLGEEHRQRILKSGFDHFLAKFNPQELSSSMAQICRMQPHSGVSA
;
A
#
# COMPACT_ATOMS: atom_id res chain seq x y z
N MET A 1 15.90 -50.81 -12.02
CA MET A 1 16.47 -49.48 -11.75
C MET A 1 16.45 -49.28 -10.25
N ASP A 2 17.37 -48.52 -9.68
CA ASP A 2 17.28 -48.14 -8.26
C ASP A 2 16.35 -46.93 -8.12
N GLU A 3 15.41 -46.97 -7.19
CA GLU A 3 14.28 -46.01 -7.17
C GLU A 3 14.72 -44.66 -6.61
N ASP A 4 15.62 -44.66 -5.62
CA ASP A 4 16.23 -43.44 -5.07
C ASP A 4 17.07 -42.70 -6.13
N ILE A 5 17.87 -43.43 -6.93
CA ILE A 5 18.71 -42.86 -8.00
C ILE A 5 17.83 -42.27 -9.12
N LEU A 6 16.70 -42.90 -9.44
CA LEU A 6 15.74 -42.35 -10.40
C LEU A 6 15.13 -41.03 -9.89
N GLN A 7 14.75 -40.94 -8.61
CA GLN A 7 14.20 -39.71 -8.04
C GLN A 7 15.24 -38.59 -7.95
N GLU A 8 16.50 -38.90 -7.62
CA GLU A 8 17.58 -37.91 -7.61
C GLU A 8 17.82 -37.34 -9.02
N PHE A 9 17.93 -38.20 -10.04
CA PHE A 9 18.06 -37.79 -11.43
C PHE A 9 16.87 -36.97 -11.95
N LEU A 10 15.62 -37.35 -11.61
CA LEU A 10 14.42 -36.61 -12.01
C LEU A 10 14.40 -35.21 -11.37
N ALA A 11 14.75 -35.11 -10.09
CA ALA A 11 14.83 -33.82 -9.39
C ALA A 11 15.91 -32.92 -9.99
N GLU A 12 17.13 -33.43 -10.18
CA GLU A 12 18.24 -32.69 -10.79
C GLU A 12 17.89 -32.24 -12.22
N SER A 13 17.26 -33.12 -13.01
CA SER A 13 16.86 -32.80 -14.39
C SER A 13 15.79 -31.72 -14.46
N TRP A 14 14.77 -31.77 -13.58
CA TRP A 14 13.71 -30.75 -13.56
C TRP A 14 14.23 -29.36 -13.14
N GLU A 15 15.14 -29.29 -12.17
CA GLU A 15 15.78 -28.04 -11.73
C GLU A 15 16.61 -27.42 -12.88
N ASN A 16 17.50 -28.22 -13.47
CA ASN A 16 18.30 -27.86 -14.64
C ASN A 16 17.44 -27.36 -15.83
N LEU A 17 16.35 -28.05 -16.14
CA LEU A 17 15.48 -27.74 -17.29
C LEU A 17 14.57 -26.52 -17.10
N ALA A 18 14.35 -26.10 -15.85
CA ALA A 18 13.60 -24.88 -15.54
C ALA A 18 14.44 -23.61 -15.78
N GLN A 19 15.73 -23.64 -15.40
CA GLN A 19 16.68 -22.57 -15.72
C GLN A 19 16.90 -22.44 -17.24
N LEU A 20 16.98 -23.57 -17.94
CA LEU A 20 17.36 -23.63 -19.36
C LEU A 20 16.34 -22.97 -20.32
N ASP A 21 15.03 -22.96 -20.02
CA ASP A 21 14.05 -22.17 -20.80
C ASP A 21 14.44 -20.68 -20.84
N THR A 22 14.92 -20.15 -19.72
CA THR A 22 15.28 -18.72 -19.60
C THR A 22 16.61 -18.44 -20.28
N GLU A 23 17.61 -19.31 -20.09
CA GLU A 23 18.93 -19.15 -20.72
C GLU A 23 18.87 -19.23 -22.25
N VAL A 24 18.10 -20.16 -22.82
CA VAL A 24 17.97 -20.33 -24.28
C VAL A 24 17.24 -19.15 -24.93
N VAL A 25 16.27 -18.52 -24.22
CA VAL A 25 15.62 -17.29 -24.70
C VAL A 25 16.54 -16.07 -24.55
N ALA A 26 17.35 -15.99 -23.49
CA ALA A 26 18.35 -14.93 -23.34
C ALA A 26 19.46 -15.01 -24.41
N LEU A 27 19.87 -16.21 -24.82
CA LEU A 27 20.84 -16.44 -25.90
C LEU A 27 20.37 -15.88 -27.26
N GLU A 28 19.06 -15.77 -27.50
CA GLU A 28 18.52 -15.12 -28.70
C GLU A 28 18.70 -13.58 -28.68
N LYS A 29 18.64 -12.97 -27.49
CA LYS A 29 18.96 -11.54 -27.32
C LYS A 29 20.46 -11.26 -27.35
N GLU A 30 21.27 -12.20 -26.85
CA GLU A 30 22.73 -12.06 -26.76
C GLU A 30 23.48 -13.20 -27.49
N PRO A 31 23.44 -13.30 -28.84
CA PRO A 31 24.10 -14.36 -29.61
C PRO A 31 25.60 -14.57 -29.33
N SER A 32 26.29 -13.52 -28.86
CA SER A 32 27.73 -13.53 -28.56
C SER A 32 28.06 -13.91 -27.10
N ASN A 33 27.07 -14.22 -26.25
CA ASN A 33 27.28 -14.54 -24.84
C ASN A 33 27.81 -15.98 -24.67
N SER A 34 29.09 -16.15 -24.92
CA SER A 34 29.82 -17.43 -24.78
C SER A 34 29.68 -18.06 -23.37
N PRO A 35 29.72 -17.31 -22.24
CA PRO A 35 29.42 -17.87 -20.92
C PRO A 35 28.02 -18.50 -20.81
N LEU A 36 26.97 -17.83 -21.31
CA LEU A 36 25.60 -18.34 -21.31
C LEU A 36 25.46 -19.60 -22.16
N LEU A 37 26.02 -19.59 -23.37
CA LEU A 37 26.06 -20.73 -24.27
C LEU A 37 26.82 -21.93 -23.66
N ALA A 38 27.88 -21.69 -22.88
CA ALA A 38 28.60 -22.71 -22.14
C ALA A 38 27.83 -23.26 -20.93
N SER A 39 26.90 -22.48 -20.34
CA SER A 39 25.95 -22.95 -19.32
C SER A 39 24.97 -23.94 -19.94
N ILE A 40 24.20 -23.51 -20.93
CA ILE A 40 23.19 -24.31 -21.66
C ILE A 40 23.80 -25.62 -22.18
N PHE A 41 24.98 -25.55 -22.81
CA PHE A 41 25.69 -26.74 -23.29
C PHE A 41 26.00 -27.74 -22.16
N ARG A 42 26.51 -27.25 -21.01
CA ARG A 42 26.84 -28.11 -19.86
C ARG A 42 25.60 -28.80 -19.31
N THR A 43 24.50 -28.08 -19.19
CA THR A 43 23.24 -28.59 -18.65
C THR A 43 22.68 -29.74 -19.49
N ILE A 44 22.64 -29.60 -20.82
CA ILE A 44 22.24 -30.70 -21.73
C ILE A 44 23.26 -31.86 -21.70
N HIS A 45 24.55 -31.56 -21.62
CA HIS A 45 25.61 -32.58 -21.54
C HIS A 45 25.51 -33.42 -20.26
N THR A 46 25.19 -32.82 -19.11
CA THR A 46 24.91 -33.53 -17.86
C THR A 46 23.72 -34.47 -18.02
N ILE A 47 22.59 -33.97 -18.54
CA ILE A 47 21.38 -34.78 -18.77
C ILE A 47 21.70 -35.99 -19.67
N LYS A 48 22.39 -35.78 -20.81
CA LYS A 48 22.84 -36.88 -21.69
C LYS A 48 23.72 -37.89 -20.94
N GLY A 49 24.67 -37.40 -20.13
CA GLY A 49 25.58 -38.23 -19.35
C GLY A 49 24.84 -39.17 -18.39
N THR A 50 23.91 -38.64 -17.61
CA THR A 50 23.14 -39.43 -16.64
C THR A 50 22.15 -40.37 -17.33
N CYS A 51 21.53 -39.96 -18.45
CA CYS A 51 20.67 -40.85 -19.26
C CYS A 51 21.41 -42.11 -19.75
N GLY A 52 22.68 -41.97 -20.15
CA GLY A 52 23.52 -43.09 -20.58
C GLY A 52 23.89 -44.07 -19.46
N PHE A 53 23.90 -43.63 -18.20
CA PHE A 53 24.06 -44.50 -17.04
C PHE A 53 22.76 -45.21 -16.65
N LEU A 54 21.62 -44.52 -16.82
CA LEU A 54 20.29 -45.00 -16.41
C LEU A 54 19.58 -45.86 -17.47
N GLY A 55 20.04 -45.85 -18.72
CA GLY A 55 19.52 -46.68 -19.81
C GLY A 55 18.38 -46.05 -20.63
N PHE A 56 18.18 -44.74 -20.53
CA PHE A 56 17.16 -44.00 -21.30
C PHE A 56 17.70 -43.64 -22.68
N GLU A 57 17.44 -44.51 -23.66
CA GLU A 57 18.00 -44.43 -25.01
C GLU A 57 17.40 -43.28 -25.85
N HIS A 58 16.09 -43.07 -25.81
CA HIS A 58 15.42 -42.05 -26.61
C HIS A 58 15.71 -40.65 -26.05
N LEU A 59 15.65 -40.50 -24.73
CA LEU A 59 16.02 -39.28 -24.01
C LEU A 59 17.50 -38.93 -24.27
N GLY A 60 18.40 -39.93 -24.19
CA GLY A 60 19.81 -39.76 -24.52
C GLY A 60 20.06 -39.34 -25.98
N LYS A 61 19.31 -39.88 -26.95
CA LYS A 61 19.40 -39.50 -28.37
C LYS A 61 18.97 -38.06 -28.62
N VAL A 62 17.86 -37.60 -28.02
CA VAL A 62 17.38 -36.21 -28.15
C VAL A 62 18.34 -35.23 -27.46
N ALA A 63 18.82 -35.56 -26.26
CA ALA A 63 19.82 -34.75 -25.56
C ALA A 63 21.12 -34.62 -26.38
N HIS A 64 21.60 -35.73 -26.96
CA HIS A 64 22.78 -35.72 -27.84
C HIS A 64 22.59 -34.86 -29.12
N ALA A 65 21.45 -34.98 -29.80
CA ALA A 65 21.17 -34.16 -30.99
C ALA A 65 21.08 -32.66 -30.65
N THR A 66 20.49 -32.32 -29.49
CA THR A 66 20.41 -30.95 -28.99
C THR A 66 21.79 -30.41 -28.60
N GLU A 67 22.61 -31.23 -27.93
CA GLU A 67 24.01 -30.91 -27.58
C GLU A 67 24.89 -30.66 -28.82
N ASN A 68 24.70 -31.42 -29.91
CA ASN A 68 25.49 -31.25 -31.13
C ASN A 68 25.26 -29.89 -31.81
N VAL A 69 24.01 -29.39 -31.80
CA VAL A 69 23.68 -28.05 -32.29
C VAL A 69 24.31 -26.97 -31.40
N LEU A 70 24.16 -27.10 -30.07
CA LEU A 70 24.75 -26.17 -29.09
C LEU A 70 26.29 -26.17 -29.11
N GLY A 71 26.92 -27.33 -29.35
CA GLY A 71 28.36 -27.47 -29.47
C GLY A 71 28.90 -26.71 -30.69
N LYS A 72 28.22 -26.81 -31.84
CA LYS A 72 28.59 -26.07 -33.05
C LYS A 72 28.38 -24.56 -32.93
N MET A 73 27.37 -24.12 -32.19
CA MET A 73 27.24 -22.71 -31.81
C MET A 73 28.42 -22.27 -30.93
N ARG A 74 28.76 -23.05 -29.89
CA ARG A 74 29.84 -22.75 -28.94
C ARG A 74 31.21 -22.67 -29.62
N ASP A 75 31.45 -23.56 -30.59
CA ASP A 75 32.73 -23.68 -31.30
C ASP A 75 32.80 -22.75 -32.53
N GLY A 76 31.75 -21.97 -32.81
CA GLY A 76 31.71 -20.98 -33.89
C GLY A 76 31.51 -21.57 -35.29
N GLU A 77 31.04 -22.82 -35.40
CA GLU A 77 30.73 -23.47 -36.69
C GLU A 77 29.30 -23.19 -37.19
N LEU A 78 28.41 -22.71 -36.31
CA LEU A 78 27.00 -22.45 -36.59
C LEU A 78 26.58 -21.13 -35.94
N ASP A 79 26.04 -20.20 -36.74
CA ASP A 79 25.51 -18.93 -36.22
C ASP A 79 24.28 -19.16 -35.33
N VAL A 80 24.24 -18.48 -34.19
CA VAL A 80 23.09 -18.44 -33.28
C VAL A 80 21.96 -17.65 -33.93
N THR A 81 20.96 -18.36 -34.48
CA THR A 81 19.83 -17.80 -35.23
C THR A 81 18.48 -18.22 -34.64
N ASN A 82 17.43 -17.42 -34.85
CA ASN A 82 16.10 -17.69 -34.29
C ASN A 82 15.54 -19.06 -34.70
N GLU A 83 15.81 -19.53 -35.92
CA GLU A 83 15.43 -20.87 -36.39
C GLU A 83 16.17 -21.96 -35.59
N ALA A 84 17.49 -21.81 -35.42
CA ALA A 84 18.32 -22.75 -34.69
C ALA A 84 17.96 -22.83 -33.19
N ILE A 85 17.69 -21.68 -32.55
CA ILE A 85 17.29 -21.60 -31.14
C ILE A 85 15.88 -22.19 -30.94
N SER A 86 14.96 -21.95 -31.88
CA SER A 86 13.61 -22.54 -31.80
C SER A 86 13.67 -24.08 -31.92
N LEU A 87 14.58 -24.61 -32.75
CA LEU A 87 14.81 -26.06 -32.83
C LEU A 87 15.50 -26.65 -31.59
N VAL A 88 16.34 -25.87 -30.89
CA VAL A 88 16.86 -26.25 -29.56
C VAL A 88 15.73 -26.31 -28.54
N LEU A 89 14.77 -25.37 -28.56
CA LEU A 89 13.58 -25.39 -27.69
C LEU A 89 12.68 -26.62 -27.98
N ASP A 90 12.47 -27.00 -29.24
CA ASP A 90 11.78 -28.26 -29.61
C ASP A 90 12.46 -29.50 -28.96
N GLY A 91 13.81 -29.52 -28.95
CA GLY A 91 14.61 -30.56 -28.29
C GLY A 91 14.40 -30.59 -26.78
N VAL A 92 14.42 -29.42 -26.14
CA VAL A 92 14.22 -29.23 -24.69
C VAL A 92 12.80 -29.64 -24.26
N ASP A 93 11.77 -29.33 -25.05
CA ASP A 93 10.40 -29.79 -24.79
C ASP A 93 10.25 -31.30 -24.93
N THR A 94 10.91 -31.89 -25.91
CA THR A 94 10.90 -33.34 -26.10
C THR A 94 11.59 -34.05 -24.93
N ILE A 95 12.71 -33.51 -24.44
CA ILE A 95 13.38 -33.95 -23.21
C ILE A 95 12.43 -33.87 -21.99
N LYS A 96 11.73 -32.75 -21.81
CA LYS A 96 10.74 -32.56 -20.73
C LYS A 96 9.59 -33.56 -20.82
N HIS A 97 9.03 -33.79 -22.01
CA HIS A 97 7.91 -34.71 -22.18
C HIS A 97 8.29 -36.18 -21.93
N LEU A 98 9.50 -36.58 -22.31
CA LEU A 98 10.06 -37.90 -22.00
C LEU A 98 10.24 -38.06 -20.48
N LEU A 99 10.87 -37.09 -19.80
CA LEU A 99 11.05 -37.09 -18.34
C LEU A 99 9.71 -37.14 -17.59
N GLU A 100 8.74 -36.30 -17.96
CA GLU A 100 7.39 -36.27 -17.37
C GLU A 100 6.59 -37.56 -17.61
N THR A 101 7.03 -38.42 -18.55
CA THR A 101 6.46 -39.76 -18.78
C THR A 101 7.21 -40.83 -17.99
N ILE A 102 8.54 -40.75 -17.92
CA ILE A 102 9.39 -41.60 -17.08
C ILE A 102 8.99 -41.47 -15.60
N GLU A 103 8.72 -40.24 -15.12
CA GLU A 103 8.25 -39.97 -13.76
C GLU A 103 6.90 -40.66 -13.44
N LYS A 104 6.00 -40.78 -14.43
CA LYS A 104 4.65 -41.37 -14.26
C LYS A 104 4.59 -42.88 -14.47
N THR A 105 5.55 -43.45 -15.19
CA THR A 105 5.51 -44.86 -15.64
C THR A 105 6.71 -45.69 -15.21
N GLN A 106 7.76 -45.06 -14.69
CA GLN A 106 9.10 -45.64 -14.44
C GLN A 106 9.74 -46.28 -15.69
N ALA A 107 9.29 -45.89 -16.89
CA ALA A 107 9.73 -46.43 -18.17
C ALA A 107 9.82 -45.33 -19.24
N GLU A 108 10.70 -45.51 -20.22
CA GLU A 108 10.80 -44.62 -21.37
C GLU A 108 9.68 -44.94 -22.39
N PRO A 109 8.91 -43.95 -22.87
CA PRO A 109 7.85 -44.19 -23.85
C PRO A 109 8.40 -44.40 -25.27
N GLU A 110 7.69 -45.21 -26.07
CA GLU A 110 7.91 -45.32 -27.52
C GLU A 110 7.42 -44.06 -28.27
N LEU A 111 8.10 -42.94 -28.05
CA LEU A 111 7.84 -41.67 -28.73
C LEU A 111 8.70 -41.56 -30.00
N ASP A 112 8.07 -41.35 -31.17
CA ASP A 112 8.81 -41.13 -32.43
C ASP A 112 9.47 -39.74 -32.43
N THR A 113 10.72 -39.71 -32.01
CA THR A 113 11.59 -38.54 -31.99
C THR A 113 12.44 -38.41 -33.26
N SER A 114 12.34 -39.35 -34.21
CA SER A 114 13.24 -39.45 -35.37
C SER A 114 13.19 -38.21 -36.27
N ALA A 115 11.99 -37.65 -36.48
CA ALA A 115 11.79 -36.45 -37.30
C ALA A 115 12.39 -35.17 -36.67
N LEU A 116 12.50 -35.10 -35.34
CA LEU A 116 13.15 -33.98 -34.65
C LEU A 116 14.68 -34.16 -34.64
N ILE A 117 15.16 -35.36 -34.34
CA ILE A 117 16.59 -35.71 -34.37
C ILE A 117 17.15 -35.42 -35.78
N HIS A 118 16.45 -35.84 -36.85
CA HIS A 118 16.87 -35.54 -38.22
C HIS A 118 16.92 -34.03 -38.52
N LYS A 119 16.04 -33.19 -37.94
CA LYS A 119 16.13 -31.74 -38.10
C LYS A 119 17.37 -31.17 -37.39
N LEU A 120 17.62 -31.60 -36.15
CA LEU A 120 18.75 -31.18 -35.33
C LEU A 120 20.09 -31.58 -35.99
N ASP A 121 20.21 -32.83 -36.43
CA ASP A 121 21.39 -33.33 -37.14
C ASP A 121 21.57 -32.64 -38.50
N LEU A 122 20.48 -32.35 -39.24
CA LEU A 122 20.55 -31.58 -40.48
C LEU A 122 21.08 -30.16 -40.22
N LEU A 123 20.55 -29.46 -39.22
CA LEU A 123 21.02 -28.13 -38.82
C LEU A 123 22.50 -28.16 -38.40
N ALA A 124 22.91 -29.15 -37.60
CA ALA A 124 24.30 -29.37 -37.23
C ALA A 124 25.21 -29.68 -38.45
N SER A 125 24.69 -30.33 -39.50
CA SER A 125 25.45 -30.64 -40.72
C SER A 125 25.64 -29.44 -41.67
N LEU A 126 24.84 -28.37 -41.52
CA LEU A 126 24.84 -27.20 -42.38
C LEU A 126 25.95 -26.19 -42.02
N SER A 127 27.21 -26.63 -42.08
CA SER A 127 28.38 -25.75 -41.96
C SER A 127 28.45 -24.75 -43.11
N SER A 128 28.23 -23.46 -42.82
CA SER A 128 28.42 -22.37 -43.79
C SER A 128 29.91 -22.16 -44.11
N PRO A 129 30.30 -22.04 -45.40
CA PRO A 129 31.69 -21.76 -45.76
C PRO A 129 32.09 -20.33 -45.40
N VAL A 130 33.23 -20.20 -44.72
CA VAL A 130 33.84 -18.97 -44.17
C VAL A 130 33.63 -17.73 -45.07
N SER A 131 32.80 -16.79 -44.60
CA SER A 131 32.73 -15.44 -45.18
C SER A 131 33.92 -14.60 -44.73
N GLN A 132 34.69 -14.08 -45.70
CA GLN A 132 35.88 -13.28 -45.43
C GLN A 132 35.51 -11.92 -44.79
N PRO A 133 36.29 -11.41 -43.81
CA PRO A 133 36.05 -10.10 -43.22
C PRO A 133 36.27 -9.00 -44.26
N ARG A 134 35.25 -8.14 -44.45
CA ARG A 134 35.37 -6.96 -45.33
C ARG A 134 36.29 -5.91 -44.71
N HIS A 135 37.20 -5.36 -45.50
CA HIS A 135 38.02 -4.21 -45.12
C HIS A 135 37.15 -2.98 -44.77
N ALA A 136 37.49 -2.34 -43.65
CA ALA A 136 37.33 -0.90 -43.46
C ALA A 136 38.73 -0.23 -43.63
N PRO A 137 38.81 1.02 -44.11
CA PRO A 137 40.08 1.67 -44.41
C PRO A 137 40.76 2.24 -43.15
N ALA A 138 42.09 2.20 -43.13
CA ALA A 138 42.92 2.77 -42.07
C ALA A 138 43.43 4.18 -42.41
N LEU A 139 43.65 5.02 -41.39
CA LEU A 139 44.61 6.14 -41.41
C LEU A 139 45.14 6.42 -39.99
N THR A 140 46.44 6.17 -39.78
CA THR A 140 47.45 6.91 -38.96
C THR A 140 47.05 7.65 -37.66
N SER A 141 47.87 7.66 -36.59
CA SER A 141 49.34 7.87 -36.61
C SER A 141 50.15 7.41 -35.36
N THR A 142 51.30 6.77 -35.61
CA THR A 142 52.61 6.88 -34.91
C THR A 142 52.76 6.76 -33.38
N GLN A 143 53.56 5.77 -32.96
CA GLN A 143 54.35 5.75 -31.70
C GLN A 143 55.58 6.69 -31.77
N PRO A 144 56.42 6.81 -30.71
CA PRO A 144 57.59 5.92 -30.62
C PRO A 144 58.06 5.47 -29.20
N HIS A 145 58.72 4.30 -29.15
CA HIS A 145 59.81 3.75 -28.28
C HIS A 145 60.19 4.40 -26.91
N ALA A 146 60.75 3.67 -25.94
CA ALA A 146 61.75 2.57 -26.04
C ALA A 146 61.62 1.51 -24.88
N LEU A 147 61.90 0.22 -25.10
CA LEU A 147 63.16 -0.56 -24.82
C LEU A 147 63.61 -0.54 -23.34
N SER A 148 64.08 -1.63 -22.70
CA SER A 148 64.50 -2.99 -23.12
C SER A 148 64.48 -3.96 -21.90
N GLY A 149 64.60 -5.30 -22.00
CA GLY A 149 64.98 -6.17 -23.14
C GLY A 149 64.78 -7.68 -22.89
N GLU A 150 65.39 -8.53 -23.72
CA GLU A 150 65.10 -9.99 -23.87
C GLU A 150 65.82 -10.90 -22.85
N SER A 151 65.42 -12.15 -22.59
CA SER A 151 65.73 -13.36 -23.42
C SER A 151 64.95 -14.58 -22.90
N THR A 152 63.98 -15.18 -23.62
CA THR A 152 64.09 -16.25 -24.65
C THR A 152 64.66 -17.61 -24.21
N SER A 153 63.81 -18.65 -24.17
CA SER A 153 64.02 -19.91 -24.92
C SER A 153 62.74 -20.78 -24.93
N ASN A 154 62.64 -21.70 -25.90
CA ASN A 154 61.45 -22.49 -26.22
C ASN A 154 61.48 -23.91 -25.60
N GLN A 155 60.29 -24.46 -25.29
CA GLN A 155 59.75 -25.82 -25.57
C GLN A 155 60.65 -27.08 -25.65
N PRO A 156 60.08 -28.32 -25.56
CA PRO A 156 58.90 -28.78 -24.80
C PRO A 156 59.22 -30.11 -24.04
N VAL A 157 58.21 -30.84 -23.53
CA VAL A 157 57.98 -32.31 -23.76
C VAL A 157 56.95 -32.91 -22.78
N ASN A 158 56.13 -33.84 -23.31
CA ASN A 158 55.14 -34.70 -22.64
C ASN A 158 55.73 -35.66 -21.57
N PHE A 159 54.97 -35.99 -20.52
CA PHE A 159 55.28 -37.13 -19.63
C PHE A 159 54.05 -37.92 -19.15
N GLN A 160 54.24 -39.24 -19.04
CA GLN A 160 53.25 -40.23 -18.60
C GLN A 160 53.56 -40.76 -17.17
N ARG A 161 52.61 -41.52 -16.61
CA ARG A 161 52.67 -42.24 -15.31
C ARG A 161 53.61 -43.47 -15.38
N PRO A 162 54.41 -43.75 -14.33
CA PRO A 162 54.31 -45.00 -13.51
C PRO A 162 54.43 -44.70 -11.98
N GLU A 163 54.01 -45.51 -10.98
CA GLU A 163 54.45 -46.87 -10.53
C GLU A 163 55.92 -47.00 -10.09
N SER A 164 56.33 -47.81 -9.09
CA SER A 164 55.67 -48.45 -7.91
C SER A 164 56.73 -49.10 -6.97
N THR A 165 56.39 -49.41 -5.71
CA THR A 165 56.97 -50.43 -4.76
C THR A 165 56.47 -50.16 -3.32
N GLY A 166 56.27 -51.11 -2.39
CA GLY A 166 56.16 -52.57 -2.49
C GLY A 166 56.84 -53.36 -1.36
N GLU A 167 56.09 -54.06 -0.48
CA GLU A 167 56.45 -55.40 0.06
C GLU A 167 55.36 -56.05 0.97
N ARG A 168 55.20 -57.38 0.79
CA ARG A 168 54.77 -58.47 1.72
C ARG A 168 53.30 -58.64 2.19
N ASN A 169 52.76 -59.78 1.74
CA ASN A 169 51.62 -60.59 2.22
C ASN A 169 51.78 -60.97 3.73
N THR A 170 50.75 -61.43 4.45
CA THR A 170 50.11 -62.77 4.33
C THR A 170 48.64 -62.86 4.77
N GLU A 171 48.03 -64.04 4.60
CA GLU A 171 46.60 -64.35 4.72
C GLU A 171 46.09 -64.53 6.16
N SER A 172 44.78 -64.37 6.39
CA SER A 172 43.84 -65.46 6.78
C SER A 172 42.60 -64.99 7.58
N MET A 173 41.64 -65.92 7.76
CA MET A 173 40.46 -65.88 8.64
C MET A 173 39.21 -65.07 8.23
N SER A 174 38.25 -65.81 7.69
CA SER A 174 36.79 -65.63 7.87
C SER A 174 36.26 -66.83 8.69
N PRO A 175 34.95 -67.01 9.02
CA PRO A 175 33.79 -66.09 8.94
C PRO A 175 32.92 -66.04 10.24
N ALA A 176 31.75 -65.38 10.15
CA ALA A 176 30.51 -65.62 10.91
C ALA A 176 30.44 -65.14 12.40
N ASN A 177 29.26 -64.87 12.99
CA ASN A 177 27.88 -65.01 12.47
C ASN A 177 26.86 -63.99 13.06
N ALA A 178 25.78 -63.77 12.30
CA ALA A 178 24.42 -63.32 12.67
C ALA A 178 24.16 -62.34 13.85
N VAL A 179 23.46 -61.24 13.56
CA VAL A 179 22.58 -60.55 14.51
C VAL A 179 21.21 -60.31 13.86
N THR A 180 20.14 -60.81 14.51
CA THR A 180 18.75 -60.45 14.25
C THR A 180 18.04 -60.16 15.57
N SER A 181 17.47 -58.96 15.73
CA SER A 181 16.46 -58.72 16.76
C SER A 181 15.66 -57.44 16.50
N SER A 182 14.37 -57.51 16.81
CA SER A 182 13.46 -56.37 16.94
C SER A 182 13.44 -55.82 18.37
N ALA A 183 12.82 -54.64 18.52
CA ALA A 183 12.15 -54.07 19.71
C ALA A 183 11.91 -55.00 20.93
N PRO A 184 11.97 -54.50 22.20
CA PRO A 184 10.97 -53.51 22.65
C PRO A 184 11.36 -52.51 23.77
N VAL A 185 10.33 -51.77 24.22
CA VAL A 185 10.23 -50.75 25.29
C VAL A 185 10.65 -51.24 26.69
N VAL A 186 11.13 -50.33 27.55
CA VAL A 186 11.27 -50.53 29.01
C VAL A 186 10.76 -49.30 29.78
N SER A 187 10.28 -49.50 31.01
CA SER A 187 9.93 -48.42 31.97
C SER A 187 10.27 -48.79 33.42
N ALA A 188 10.66 -47.76 34.19
CA ALA A 188 10.50 -47.54 35.64
C ALA A 188 10.85 -48.60 36.72
N ASN A 189 11.59 -48.15 37.75
CA ASN A 189 11.37 -48.37 39.20
C ASN A 189 12.30 -47.38 39.97
N THR A 190 11.85 -46.44 40.82
CA THR A 190 11.39 -46.53 42.24
C THR A 190 12.45 -47.03 43.24
N SER A 191 12.61 -46.54 44.49
CA SER A 191 11.62 -45.93 45.42
C SER A 191 12.21 -45.15 46.63
N LYS A 192 11.51 -44.08 47.10
CA LYS A 192 11.19 -43.64 48.50
C LYS A 192 12.24 -43.64 49.66
N ALA A 193 12.17 -42.81 50.72
CA ALA A 193 11.39 -41.60 51.11
C ALA A 193 11.89 -41.02 52.47
N ALA A 194 11.53 -39.77 52.84
CA ALA A 194 11.28 -39.26 54.21
C ALA A 194 10.96 -37.73 54.23
N GLU A 195 10.39 -37.24 55.34
CA GLU A 195 9.90 -35.85 55.59
C GLU A 195 10.81 -35.08 56.62
N VAL A 196 10.59 -33.87 57.18
CA VAL A 196 9.42 -33.06 57.62
C VAL A 196 9.72 -31.53 57.65
N ASP A 197 8.68 -30.70 57.80
CA ASP A 197 8.57 -29.22 57.96
C ASP A 197 8.74 -28.74 59.45
N PRO A 198 8.58 -27.46 59.92
CA PRO A 198 8.69 -26.09 59.34
C PRO A 198 9.58 -25.06 60.15
N GLY A 199 9.74 -23.82 59.62
CA GLY A 199 9.45 -22.61 60.45
C GLY A 199 10.36 -21.36 60.47
N SER A 200 9.75 -20.16 60.33
CA SER A 200 10.18 -18.82 60.83
C SER A 200 11.45 -18.13 60.24
N ASN A 201 11.63 -16.79 60.17
CA ASN A 201 10.77 -15.61 60.45
C ASN A 201 11.46 -14.31 59.90
N ARG A 202 10.74 -13.36 59.27
CA ARG A 202 11.03 -11.88 59.19
C ARG A 202 12.37 -11.43 58.52
N THR A 203 12.62 -10.19 58.05
CA THR A 203 11.87 -8.93 57.79
C THR A 203 12.69 -8.06 56.81
N GLY A 204 12.06 -7.13 56.05
CA GLY A 204 12.77 -5.93 55.53
C GLY A 204 12.53 -5.55 54.06
N LYS A 205 11.83 -4.42 53.85
CA LYS A 205 11.76 -3.57 52.64
C LYS A 205 12.17 -2.14 53.09
N PRO A 206 12.41 -1.15 52.21
CA PRO A 206 13.01 -1.13 50.86
C PRO A 206 13.96 0.11 50.68
N ALA A 207 14.05 0.68 49.46
CA ALA A 207 14.41 2.08 49.14
C ALA A 207 15.94 2.43 49.04
N THR A 208 16.43 3.38 48.20
CA THR A 208 15.78 4.25 47.16
C THR A 208 16.79 4.81 46.13
N LEU A 209 16.33 4.97 44.88
CA LEU A 209 16.52 6.08 43.88
C LEU A 209 17.89 6.79 43.59
N ALA A 210 17.87 7.51 42.45
CA ALA A 210 18.87 8.43 41.83
C ALA A 210 20.11 7.78 41.18
N THR A 211 20.51 7.96 39.90
CA THR A 211 20.40 9.01 38.83
C THR A 211 21.53 10.07 38.78
N ALA A 212 22.53 9.86 37.91
CA ALA A 212 23.45 10.84 37.29
C ALA A 212 24.49 10.07 36.42
N SER A 213 25.24 10.64 35.45
CA SER A 213 24.94 11.50 34.29
C SER A 213 26.25 11.82 33.53
N ASN A 214 26.28 11.61 32.20
CA ASN A 214 27.25 12.07 31.17
C ASN A 214 28.70 12.52 31.49
N GLY A 215 29.62 12.05 30.61
CA GLY A 215 30.86 12.73 30.22
C GLY A 215 32.12 11.85 30.27
N THR A 216 33.12 11.95 29.37
CA THR A 216 33.23 12.59 28.02
C THR A 216 34.58 12.17 27.43
N ASN A 217 34.71 12.11 26.08
CA ASN A 217 35.95 11.89 25.30
C ASN A 217 36.61 10.48 25.44
N GLY A 218 37.31 9.94 24.43
CA GLY A 218 37.44 10.36 23.03
C GLY A 218 38.82 10.03 22.44
N GLU A 219 38.84 9.25 21.34
CA GLU A 219 40.00 9.00 20.42
C GLU A 219 41.29 8.39 21.03
N SER A 220 42.11 7.60 20.34
CA SER A 220 41.96 6.74 19.15
C SER A 220 43.01 5.61 19.22
N ASP A 221 42.81 4.50 18.50
CA ASP A 221 43.81 3.90 17.58
C ASP A 221 43.38 2.51 17.06
N SER A 222 44.12 2.01 16.06
CA SER A 222 43.67 1.03 15.06
C SER A 222 44.23 -0.39 15.22
N GLU A 223 43.82 -1.25 14.27
CA GLU A 223 44.35 -2.58 13.93
C GLU A 223 43.77 -3.81 14.67
N SER A 224 42.80 -4.46 14.00
CA SER A 224 42.75 -5.93 13.90
C SER A 224 41.74 -6.40 12.82
N GLU A 225 41.99 -6.08 11.56
CA GLU A 225 41.43 -6.89 10.48
C GLU A 225 42.07 -8.29 10.53
N GLY A 226 41.29 -9.33 10.82
CA GLY A 226 41.92 -10.63 11.10
C GLY A 226 41.04 -11.86 11.32
N ARG A 227 39.73 -11.83 11.02
CA ARG A 227 38.83 -12.98 10.73
C ARG A 227 37.36 -12.54 10.78
N ARG A 228 36.77 -12.24 9.61
CA ARG A 228 35.36 -12.61 9.39
C ARG A 228 35.38 -14.06 8.90
N SER A 229 34.86 -14.97 9.72
CA SER A 229 34.61 -16.35 9.28
C SER A 229 33.65 -16.33 8.10
N ALA A 230 33.98 -17.02 7.02
CA ALA A 230 32.99 -17.30 5.97
C ALA A 230 31.85 -18.11 6.61
N ALA A 231 30.67 -17.50 6.69
CA ALA A 231 29.46 -18.25 6.98
C ALA A 231 29.20 -19.15 5.77
N VAL A 232 29.36 -20.46 5.96
CA VAL A 232 28.81 -21.43 5.02
C VAL A 232 27.32 -21.46 5.29
N ASP A 233 26.50 -21.06 4.31
CA ASP A 233 25.05 -21.08 4.44
C ASP A 233 24.55 -22.52 4.58
N LEU A 234 24.34 -22.93 5.83
CA LEU A 234 23.85 -24.25 6.23
C LEU A 234 22.35 -24.37 5.95
N SER A 235 22.01 -24.45 4.66
CA SER A 235 20.65 -24.75 4.22
C SER A 235 20.28 -26.19 4.58
N ILE A 236 19.02 -26.40 4.97
CA ILE A 236 18.47 -27.71 5.33
C ILE A 236 17.23 -27.94 4.46
N ARG A 237 17.21 -29.04 3.71
CA ARG A 237 16.06 -29.41 2.86
C ARG A 237 14.91 -29.91 3.75
N VAL A 238 13.90 -29.08 3.95
CA VAL A 238 12.69 -29.40 4.73
C VAL A 238 11.56 -29.82 3.79
N ASN A 239 10.82 -30.88 4.13
CA ASN A 239 9.62 -31.29 3.39
C ASN A 239 8.48 -30.27 3.61
N VAL A 240 7.80 -29.85 2.54
CA VAL A 240 6.68 -28.89 2.54
C VAL A 240 5.60 -29.27 3.56
N GLU A 241 5.28 -30.56 3.73
CA GLU A 241 4.33 -31.02 4.74
C GLU A 241 4.68 -30.59 6.18
N VAL A 242 5.97 -30.45 6.50
CA VAL A 242 6.42 -30.03 7.84
C VAL A 242 6.17 -28.55 8.04
N LEU A 243 6.43 -27.72 7.02
CA LEU A 243 6.12 -26.28 7.04
C LEU A 243 4.61 -26.05 7.15
N ASP A 244 3.80 -26.81 6.41
CA ASP A 244 2.33 -26.70 6.48
C ASP A 244 1.78 -27.18 7.84
N LYS A 245 2.36 -28.23 8.44
CA LYS A 245 2.01 -28.66 9.81
C LYS A 245 2.40 -27.59 10.84
N LEU A 246 3.57 -26.97 10.70
CA LEU A 246 3.99 -25.85 11.56
C LEU A 246 3.06 -24.64 11.42
N MET A 247 2.65 -24.26 10.20
CA MET A 247 1.70 -23.15 10.01
C MET A 247 0.33 -23.42 10.63
N ASN A 248 -0.18 -24.66 10.56
CA ASN A 248 -1.42 -25.04 11.24
C ASN A 248 -1.28 -24.93 12.77
N LEU A 249 -0.17 -25.42 13.35
CA LEU A 249 0.11 -25.31 14.78
C LEU A 249 0.30 -23.85 15.24
N VAL A 250 0.91 -23.00 14.42
CA VAL A 250 0.99 -21.54 14.66
C VAL A 250 -0.41 -20.91 14.63
N GLY A 251 -1.27 -21.31 13.70
CA GLY A 251 -2.67 -20.87 13.66
C GLY A 251 -3.45 -21.27 14.92
N GLU A 252 -3.29 -22.51 15.39
CA GLU A 252 -3.88 -22.97 16.66
C GLU A 252 -3.29 -22.23 17.88
N LEU A 253 -2.00 -21.89 17.86
CA LEU A 253 -1.36 -21.09 18.91
C LEU A 253 -1.85 -19.64 18.92
N VAL A 254 -2.06 -19.01 17.76
CA VAL A 254 -2.67 -17.68 17.65
C VAL A 254 -4.11 -17.68 18.16
N LEU A 255 -4.90 -18.70 17.81
CA LEU A 255 -6.24 -18.88 18.39
C LEU A 255 -6.16 -19.01 19.92
N THR A 256 -5.30 -19.90 20.43
CA THR A 256 -5.08 -20.12 21.88
C THR A 256 -4.65 -18.85 22.62
N ARG A 257 -3.71 -18.09 22.04
CA ARG A 257 -3.26 -16.76 22.50
C ARG A 257 -4.44 -15.79 22.61
N ASN A 258 -5.33 -15.78 21.62
CA ASN A 258 -6.51 -14.91 21.62
C ASN A 258 -7.57 -15.36 22.64
N GLN A 259 -7.75 -16.67 22.88
CA GLN A 259 -8.59 -17.15 24.00
C GLN A 259 -8.07 -16.63 25.35
N LEU A 260 -6.77 -16.73 25.58
CA LEU A 260 -6.12 -16.27 26.83
C LEU A 260 -6.18 -14.75 27.00
N LEU A 261 -6.00 -13.98 25.92
CA LEU A 261 -6.21 -12.52 25.94
C LEU A 261 -7.67 -12.17 26.27
N GLN A 262 -8.65 -12.90 25.73
CA GLN A 262 -10.06 -12.70 26.03
C GLN A 262 -10.41 -13.06 27.49
N MET A 263 -9.82 -14.12 28.05
CA MET A 263 -10.03 -14.50 29.46
C MET A 263 -9.44 -13.51 30.47
N VAL A 264 -8.37 -12.79 30.12
CA VAL A 264 -7.72 -11.80 30.99
C VAL A 264 -8.39 -10.41 30.89
N ARG A 265 -9.16 -10.15 29.83
CA ARG A 265 -9.96 -8.92 29.65
C ARG A 265 -11.18 -8.94 30.59
N GLY A 266 -11.02 -8.30 31.75
CA GLY A 266 -12.06 -8.17 32.79
C GLY A 266 -11.51 -8.21 34.22
N GLU A 267 -10.23 -8.59 34.41
CA GLU A 267 -9.53 -8.56 35.70
C GLU A 267 -8.41 -7.50 35.70
N ASP A 268 -8.68 -6.31 36.26
CA ASP A 268 -7.73 -5.20 36.30
C ASP A 268 -6.41 -5.53 37.05
N GLU A 269 -6.45 -6.42 38.03
CA GLU A 269 -5.27 -6.93 38.76
C GLU A 269 -4.87 -8.37 38.37
N SER A 270 -5.19 -8.83 37.15
CA SER A 270 -4.82 -10.20 36.75
C SER A 270 -3.30 -10.38 36.64
N ARG A 271 -2.74 -11.18 37.54
CA ARG A 271 -1.34 -11.66 37.52
C ARG A 271 -0.91 -12.33 36.19
N PHE A 272 -1.87 -12.66 35.32
CA PHE A 272 -1.64 -13.29 34.03
C PHE A 272 -1.44 -12.29 32.88
N GLN A 273 -1.71 -10.98 33.04
CA GLN A 273 -1.50 -9.98 31.99
C GLN A 273 -0.07 -10.00 31.43
N VAL A 274 0.96 -9.91 32.29
CA VAL A 274 2.36 -9.88 31.83
C VAL A 274 2.79 -11.20 31.15
N PRO A 275 2.50 -12.40 31.70
CA PRO A 275 2.69 -13.66 30.99
C PRO A 275 1.98 -13.77 29.65
N VAL A 276 0.73 -13.31 29.53
CA VAL A 276 -0.06 -13.39 28.29
C VAL A 276 0.44 -12.38 27.24
N THR A 277 0.85 -11.18 27.63
CA THR A 277 1.53 -10.22 26.74
C THR A 277 2.89 -10.75 26.27
N HIS A 278 3.61 -11.49 27.11
CA HIS A 278 4.84 -12.17 26.68
C HIS A 278 4.55 -13.34 25.71
N LEU A 279 3.50 -14.13 25.97
CA LEU A 279 3.05 -15.20 25.07
C LEU A 279 2.61 -14.65 23.71
N ASN A 280 1.92 -13.50 23.69
CA ASN A 280 1.57 -12.77 22.47
C ASN A 280 2.83 -12.49 21.63
N ARG A 281 3.80 -11.77 22.20
CA ARG A 281 5.06 -11.44 21.51
C ARG A 281 5.76 -12.67 20.96
N VAL A 282 5.96 -13.72 21.77
CA VAL A 282 6.62 -14.96 21.34
C VAL A 282 5.83 -15.72 20.26
N THR A 283 4.50 -15.64 20.28
CA THR A 283 3.65 -16.23 19.23
C THR A 283 3.83 -15.48 17.91
N THR A 284 3.89 -14.15 17.94
CA THR A 284 4.13 -13.31 16.75
C THR A 284 5.56 -13.50 16.21
N ASP A 285 6.58 -13.51 17.09
CA ASP A 285 7.97 -13.80 16.72
C ASP A 285 8.08 -15.16 16.00
N LEU A 286 7.40 -16.18 16.52
CA LEU A 286 7.35 -17.52 15.94
C LEU A 286 6.59 -17.54 14.60
N GLN A 287 5.45 -16.85 14.52
CA GLN A 287 4.68 -16.74 13.28
C GLN A 287 5.49 -16.09 12.16
N GLU A 288 6.17 -14.96 12.42
CA GLU A 288 7.07 -14.35 11.46
C GLU A 288 8.19 -15.30 11.03
N GLY A 289 8.77 -16.04 11.98
CA GLY A 289 9.81 -17.03 11.71
C GLY A 289 9.38 -18.14 10.75
N VAL A 290 8.20 -18.74 10.97
CA VAL A 290 7.68 -19.82 10.10
C VAL A 290 7.13 -19.27 8.78
N MET A 291 6.56 -18.05 8.75
CA MET A 291 6.21 -17.39 7.49
C MET A 291 7.45 -17.15 6.61
N LYS A 292 8.55 -16.63 7.18
CA LYS A 292 9.81 -16.39 6.46
C LYS A 292 10.43 -17.67 5.90
N THR A 293 10.35 -18.80 6.60
CA THR A 293 10.82 -20.10 6.06
C THR A 293 9.86 -20.74 5.04
N ARG A 294 8.66 -20.17 4.84
CA ARG A 294 7.67 -20.58 3.83
C ARG A 294 7.62 -19.64 2.62
N MET A 295 8.26 -18.47 2.70
CA MET A 295 8.42 -17.54 1.58
C MET A 295 9.22 -18.16 0.44
N GLN A 296 8.90 -17.75 -0.79
CA GLN A 296 9.66 -18.05 -2.00
C GLN A 296 9.73 -16.82 -2.91
N PRO A 297 10.85 -16.58 -3.64
CA PRO A 297 10.95 -15.48 -4.59
C PRO A 297 9.91 -15.55 -5.71
N ILE A 298 9.27 -14.42 -6.03
CA ILE A 298 8.19 -14.34 -7.02
C ILE A 298 8.65 -14.69 -8.45
N GLY A 299 9.94 -14.56 -8.75
CA GLY A 299 10.53 -15.00 -10.02
C GLY A 299 10.23 -16.47 -10.39
N ASN A 300 9.99 -17.32 -9.39
CA ASN A 300 9.55 -18.71 -9.57
C ASN A 300 8.16 -18.84 -10.23
N ALA A 301 7.33 -17.80 -10.20
CA ALA A 301 6.09 -17.71 -10.97
C ALA A 301 6.28 -17.07 -12.36
N TRP A 302 7.41 -16.40 -12.60
CA TRP A 302 7.69 -15.67 -13.84
C TRP A 302 8.58 -16.43 -14.83
N SER A 303 9.26 -17.49 -14.40
CA SER A 303 10.20 -18.29 -15.21
C SER A 303 9.71 -18.72 -16.60
N LYS A 304 8.40 -18.95 -16.77
CA LYS A 304 7.80 -19.33 -18.07
C LYS A 304 7.41 -18.15 -18.97
N LEU A 305 7.40 -16.92 -18.44
CA LEU A 305 6.93 -15.72 -19.15
C LEU A 305 7.86 -15.27 -20.30
N PRO A 306 9.20 -15.29 -20.19
CA PRO A 306 10.08 -14.90 -21.30
C PRO A 306 9.81 -15.73 -22.57
N ARG A 307 9.63 -17.04 -22.40
CA ARG A 307 9.33 -17.97 -23.48
C ARG A 307 7.92 -17.78 -24.03
N LEU A 308 6.91 -17.63 -23.17
CA LEU A 308 5.54 -17.29 -23.61
C LEU A 308 5.51 -16.01 -24.47
N VAL A 309 6.25 -14.97 -24.08
CA VAL A 309 6.29 -13.70 -24.82
C VAL A 309 7.03 -13.85 -26.16
N ARG A 310 8.10 -14.66 -26.23
CA ARG A 310 8.76 -15.05 -27.49
C ARG A 310 7.77 -15.75 -28.43
N ASP A 311 7.06 -16.76 -27.95
CA ASP A 311 6.17 -17.57 -28.77
C ASP A 311 4.98 -16.72 -29.30
N LEU A 312 4.41 -15.85 -28.46
CA LEU A 312 3.37 -14.89 -28.85
C LEU A 312 3.89 -13.79 -29.79
N SER A 313 5.13 -13.32 -29.61
CA SER A 313 5.82 -12.39 -30.52
C SER A 313 5.90 -12.95 -31.94
N GLN A 314 6.31 -14.21 -32.08
CA GLN A 314 6.32 -14.92 -33.38
C GLN A 314 4.90 -15.08 -33.94
N VAL A 315 3.97 -15.67 -33.18
CA VAL A 315 2.60 -16.00 -33.63
C VAL A 315 1.79 -14.75 -34.03
N THR A 316 1.94 -13.64 -33.29
CA THR A 316 1.23 -12.38 -33.60
C THR A 316 1.97 -11.50 -34.61
N SER A 317 3.24 -11.82 -34.89
CA SER A 317 4.18 -11.02 -35.69
C SER A 317 4.32 -9.59 -35.16
N LYS A 318 4.63 -9.47 -33.86
CA LYS A 318 4.89 -8.21 -33.14
C LYS A 318 6.25 -8.31 -32.48
N GLN A 319 7.04 -7.22 -32.49
CA GLN A 319 8.23 -7.15 -31.64
C GLN A 319 7.79 -6.81 -30.21
N ILE A 320 8.14 -7.66 -29.26
CA ILE A 320 7.77 -7.52 -27.85
C ILE A 320 9.00 -7.74 -26.98
N GLU A 321 9.27 -6.78 -26.08
CA GLU A 321 10.28 -6.84 -25.03
C GLU A 321 9.61 -7.13 -23.69
N LEU A 322 10.14 -8.10 -22.94
CA LEU A 322 9.74 -8.37 -21.56
C LEU A 322 10.79 -7.84 -20.59
N GLU A 323 10.39 -6.91 -19.73
CA GLU A 323 11.15 -6.39 -18.59
C GLU A 323 10.60 -6.99 -17.28
N MET A 324 11.47 -7.37 -16.34
CA MET A 324 11.07 -7.94 -15.06
C MET A 324 11.95 -7.38 -13.93
N HIS A 325 11.33 -6.84 -12.88
CA HIS A 325 12.00 -6.23 -11.73
C HIS A 325 11.41 -6.74 -10.42
N GLY A 326 12.23 -6.92 -9.38
CA GLY A 326 11.76 -7.42 -8.09
C GLY A 326 11.44 -8.92 -8.10
N ALA A 327 12.11 -9.72 -8.94
CA ALA A 327 11.93 -11.17 -8.99
C ALA A 327 12.35 -11.86 -7.66
N GLU A 328 13.20 -11.20 -6.91
CA GLU A 328 13.63 -11.49 -5.55
C GLU A 328 12.57 -11.22 -4.47
N THR A 329 11.46 -10.53 -4.80
CA THR A 329 10.38 -10.22 -3.84
C THR A 329 9.77 -11.50 -3.29
N GLU A 330 9.75 -11.64 -1.96
CA GLU A 330 9.26 -12.83 -1.27
C GLU A 330 7.72 -12.90 -1.26
N LEU A 331 7.18 -14.10 -1.50
CA LEU A 331 5.75 -14.38 -1.49
C LEU A 331 5.48 -15.76 -0.90
N ASP A 332 4.36 -15.96 -0.19
CA ASP A 332 3.98 -17.26 0.35
C ASP A 332 3.80 -18.30 -0.77
N ARG A 333 4.33 -19.52 -0.59
CA ARG A 333 4.24 -20.60 -1.59
C ARG A 333 2.81 -20.82 -2.12
N THR A 334 1.79 -20.86 -1.26
CA THR A 334 0.40 -21.10 -1.69
C THR A 334 -0.13 -19.99 -2.59
N VAL A 335 0.29 -18.77 -2.30
CA VAL A 335 -0.06 -17.56 -3.05
C VAL A 335 0.71 -17.52 -4.38
N LEU A 336 1.99 -17.91 -4.35
CA LEU A 336 2.85 -18.07 -5.52
C LEU A 336 2.33 -19.13 -6.49
N ASP A 337 1.86 -20.27 -5.99
CA ASP A 337 1.26 -21.32 -6.83
C ASP A 337 -0.09 -20.85 -7.43
N ALA A 338 -0.85 -20.00 -6.73
CA ALA A 338 -2.12 -19.45 -7.22
C ALA A 338 -1.99 -18.28 -8.23
N ILE A 339 -0.92 -17.48 -8.16
CA ILE A 339 -0.75 -16.27 -8.98
C ILE A 339 -0.13 -16.54 -10.37
N LYS A 340 0.45 -17.73 -10.60
CA LYS A 340 1.05 -18.17 -11.87
C LYS A 340 0.12 -18.07 -13.07
N ASP A 341 -1.06 -18.67 -12.98
CA ASP A 341 -2.05 -18.67 -14.07
C ASP A 341 -2.62 -17.26 -14.36
N PRO A 342 -3.00 -16.46 -13.35
CA PRO A 342 -3.33 -15.04 -13.53
C PRO A 342 -2.26 -14.23 -14.28
N LEU A 343 -1.00 -14.28 -13.85
CA LEU A 343 0.09 -13.53 -14.48
C LEU A 343 0.32 -13.97 -15.93
N THR A 344 0.32 -15.28 -16.17
CA THR A 344 0.39 -15.89 -17.51
C THR A 344 -0.71 -15.33 -18.44
N HIS A 345 -1.93 -15.16 -17.92
CA HIS A 345 -3.05 -14.63 -18.70
C HIS A 345 -2.95 -13.11 -18.92
N MET A 346 -2.57 -12.32 -17.92
CA MET A 346 -2.41 -10.87 -18.08
C MET A 346 -1.30 -10.53 -19.09
N VAL A 347 -0.12 -11.16 -18.98
CA VAL A 347 0.99 -10.98 -19.92
C VAL A 347 0.61 -11.42 -21.34
N ARG A 348 -0.17 -12.51 -21.49
CA ARG A 348 -0.73 -12.91 -22.79
C ARG A 348 -1.65 -11.83 -23.36
N ASN A 349 -2.54 -11.24 -22.57
CA ASN A 349 -3.47 -10.23 -23.08
C ASN A 349 -2.76 -8.93 -23.46
N SER A 350 -1.73 -8.52 -22.72
CA SER A 350 -0.83 -7.44 -23.14
C SER A 350 -0.13 -7.80 -24.47
N ALA A 351 0.36 -9.02 -24.65
CA ALA A 351 1.01 -9.44 -25.90
C ALA A 351 0.04 -9.56 -27.10
N ASP A 352 -1.14 -10.17 -26.92
CA ASP A 352 -2.12 -10.44 -27.97
C ASP A 352 -2.97 -9.21 -28.35
N HIS A 353 -3.38 -8.42 -27.35
CA HIS A 353 -4.35 -7.32 -27.53
C HIS A 353 -3.81 -5.93 -27.15
N GLY A 354 -2.91 -5.82 -26.16
CA GLY A 354 -2.30 -4.55 -25.76
C GLY A 354 -1.32 -4.01 -26.79
N ILE A 355 -0.20 -4.72 -27.01
CA ILE A 355 0.87 -4.31 -27.92
C ILE A 355 0.38 -4.29 -29.37
N GLU A 356 0.67 -3.20 -30.07
CA GLU A 356 0.28 -2.97 -31.46
C GLU A 356 1.34 -3.47 -32.44
N LYS A 357 0.97 -3.71 -33.71
CA LYS A 357 1.95 -4.04 -34.76
C LYS A 357 2.88 -2.86 -35.03
N ALA A 358 4.15 -3.14 -35.37
CA ALA A 358 5.19 -2.12 -35.59
C ALA A 358 4.77 -1.00 -36.58
N GLU A 359 4.01 -1.33 -37.64
CA GLU A 359 3.46 -0.33 -38.57
C GLU A 359 2.51 0.69 -37.92
N ILE A 360 1.76 0.28 -36.89
CA ILE A 360 0.82 1.13 -36.15
C ILE A 360 1.61 1.94 -35.12
N ARG A 361 2.52 1.29 -34.38
CA ARG A 361 3.42 1.94 -33.41
C ARG A 361 4.23 3.06 -34.06
N ARG A 362 4.84 2.82 -35.22
CA ARG A 362 5.56 3.82 -36.02
C ARG A 362 4.68 5.00 -36.45
N LYS A 363 3.40 4.76 -36.80
CA LYS A 363 2.43 5.82 -37.15
C LYS A 363 2.00 6.67 -35.96
N GLN A 364 2.07 6.12 -34.74
CA GLN A 364 1.81 6.83 -33.48
C GLN A 364 3.06 7.47 -32.86
N GLY A 365 4.25 7.29 -33.45
CA GLY A 365 5.52 7.80 -32.91
C GLY A 365 6.12 6.95 -31.78
N LYS A 366 5.59 5.74 -31.53
CA LYS A 366 6.14 4.77 -30.57
C LYS A 366 7.33 4.02 -31.16
N ALA A 367 8.14 3.41 -30.29
CA ALA A 367 9.19 2.46 -30.68
C ALA A 367 8.60 1.24 -31.43
N GLU A 368 9.38 0.59 -32.30
CA GLU A 368 8.88 -0.53 -33.12
C GLU A 368 8.63 -1.81 -32.29
N SER A 369 9.48 -2.04 -31.29
CA SER A 369 9.23 -2.98 -30.19
C SER A 369 8.22 -2.36 -29.21
N GLY A 370 7.33 -3.19 -28.67
CA GLY A 370 6.48 -2.85 -27.52
C GLY A 370 6.98 -3.50 -26.23
N THR A 371 6.87 -2.79 -25.12
CA THR A 371 7.40 -3.24 -23.82
C THR A 371 6.27 -3.72 -22.93
N ILE A 372 6.41 -4.94 -22.41
CA ILE A 372 5.63 -5.46 -21.28
C ILE A 372 6.57 -5.50 -20.08
N ARG A 373 6.20 -4.90 -18.95
CA ARG A 373 7.02 -4.83 -17.74
C ARG A 373 6.28 -5.42 -16.54
N LEU A 374 6.93 -6.35 -15.86
CA LEU A 374 6.52 -6.81 -14.53
C LEU A 374 7.38 -6.12 -13.47
N LYS A 375 6.74 -5.65 -12.40
CA LYS A 375 7.39 -5.20 -11.17
C LYS A 375 6.76 -5.93 -9.99
N ALA A 376 7.57 -6.35 -9.02
CA ALA A 376 7.08 -6.69 -7.69
C ALA A 376 7.87 -5.93 -6.62
N PHE A 377 7.21 -5.59 -5.51
CA PHE A 377 7.82 -4.97 -4.34
C PHE A 377 6.92 -5.13 -3.11
N HIS A 378 7.49 -4.91 -1.91
CA HIS A 378 6.72 -4.86 -0.67
C HIS A 378 6.24 -3.43 -0.38
N GLU A 379 4.94 -3.24 -0.12
CA GLU A 379 4.34 -1.95 0.26
C GLU A 379 3.35 -2.18 1.43
N GLY A 380 3.58 -1.56 2.59
CA GLY A 380 2.60 -1.52 3.69
C GLY A 380 2.01 -2.88 4.10
N GLY A 381 2.84 -3.90 4.31
CA GLY A 381 2.40 -5.25 4.70
C GLY A 381 1.83 -6.11 3.55
N HIS A 382 1.90 -5.63 2.31
CA HIS A 382 1.44 -6.33 1.12
C HIS A 382 2.59 -6.52 0.12
N VAL A 383 2.49 -7.55 -0.73
CA VAL A 383 3.22 -7.59 -2.00
C VAL A 383 2.38 -6.89 -3.05
N ILE A 384 2.98 -5.93 -3.72
CA ILE A 384 2.41 -5.25 -4.89
C ILE A 384 3.06 -5.84 -6.13
N ILE A 385 2.24 -6.18 -7.13
CA ILE A 385 2.69 -6.63 -8.44
C ILE A 385 2.07 -5.72 -9.49
N HIS A 386 2.88 -5.12 -10.35
CA HIS A 386 2.41 -4.41 -11.53
C HIS A 386 2.64 -5.26 -12.78
N VAL A 387 1.66 -5.27 -13.67
CA VAL A 387 1.82 -5.68 -15.08
C VAL A 387 1.51 -4.45 -15.93
N GLU A 388 2.55 -3.88 -16.54
CA GLU A 388 2.51 -2.68 -17.38
C GLU A 388 2.72 -3.06 -18.85
N ASP A 389 1.98 -2.46 -19.79
CA ASP A 389 2.28 -2.48 -21.22
C ASP A 389 2.17 -1.08 -21.85
N ASP A 390 2.97 -0.81 -22.89
CA ASP A 390 2.96 0.45 -23.65
C ASP A 390 2.07 0.39 -24.92
N GLY A 391 1.04 -0.47 -24.86
CA GLY A 391 0.17 -0.83 -25.97
C GLY A 391 -0.83 0.25 -26.39
N ALA A 392 -1.86 -0.16 -27.13
CA ALA A 392 -2.95 0.73 -27.54
C ALA A 392 -3.73 1.32 -26.34
N GLY A 393 -3.62 0.70 -25.17
CA GLY A 393 -4.55 0.91 -24.06
C GLY A 393 -5.95 0.36 -24.39
N ILE A 394 -6.90 0.60 -23.50
CA ILE A 394 -8.27 0.11 -23.60
C ILE A 394 -9.18 1.25 -24.06
N HIS A 395 -9.93 1.01 -25.14
CA HIS A 395 -10.83 2.02 -25.70
C HIS A 395 -12.10 2.15 -24.86
N VAL A 396 -12.11 3.07 -23.89
CA VAL A 396 -13.21 3.30 -22.93
C VAL A 396 -14.58 3.35 -23.61
N GLU A 397 -14.71 4.04 -24.76
CA GLU A 397 -15.99 4.14 -25.46
C GLU A 397 -16.52 2.80 -26.03
N ARG A 398 -15.65 1.85 -26.39
CA ARG A 398 -16.08 0.49 -26.75
C ARG A 398 -16.54 -0.29 -25.53
N VAL A 399 -15.97 -0.03 -24.35
CA VAL A 399 -16.43 -0.61 -23.09
C VAL A 399 -17.82 -0.05 -22.77
N ARG A 400 -18.00 1.28 -22.82
CA ARG A 400 -19.30 1.96 -22.66
C ARG A 400 -20.37 1.37 -23.59
N GLN A 401 -20.10 1.27 -24.89
CA GLN A 401 -21.02 0.66 -25.86
C GLN A 401 -21.38 -0.79 -25.50
N LYS A 402 -20.40 -1.62 -25.13
CA LYS A 402 -20.65 -3.04 -24.81
C LYS A 402 -21.30 -3.28 -23.44
N VAL A 403 -21.23 -2.31 -22.53
CA VAL A 403 -22.02 -2.28 -21.28
C VAL A 403 -23.50 -1.97 -21.60
N LEU A 404 -23.77 -1.03 -22.53
CA LEU A 404 -25.12 -0.72 -23.03
C LEU A 404 -25.76 -1.91 -23.76
N GLU A 405 -25.04 -2.52 -24.72
CA GLU A 405 -25.52 -3.69 -25.48
C GLU A 405 -25.93 -4.87 -24.57
N LYS A 406 -25.22 -5.04 -23.45
CA LYS A 406 -25.50 -6.08 -22.46
C LYS A 406 -26.53 -5.68 -21.39
N GLY A 407 -27.02 -4.44 -21.41
CA GLY A 407 -27.95 -3.92 -20.40
C GLY A 407 -27.38 -3.87 -18.99
N LEU A 408 -26.05 -3.78 -18.84
CA LEU A 408 -25.35 -3.81 -17.55
C LEU A 408 -25.37 -2.46 -16.82
N ALA A 409 -25.57 -1.36 -17.55
CA ALA A 409 -25.85 -0.02 -17.04
C ALA A 409 -26.61 0.77 -18.13
N THR A 410 -27.32 1.84 -17.76
CA THR A 410 -27.98 2.73 -18.75
C THR A 410 -27.04 3.82 -19.26
N GLU A 411 -27.44 4.50 -20.33
CA GLU A 411 -26.70 5.63 -20.90
C GLU A 411 -26.56 6.80 -19.90
N SER A 412 -27.58 7.02 -19.07
CA SER A 412 -27.51 7.99 -17.96
C SER A 412 -26.52 7.57 -16.88
N ASP A 413 -26.47 6.28 -16.53
CA ASP A 413 -25.51 5.78 -15.53
C ASP A 413 -24.07 5.96 -16.02
N LEU A 414 -23.81 5.62 -17.29
CA LEU A 414 -22.51 5.70 -17.95
C LEU A 414 -22.05 7.13 -18.29
N ALA A 415 -22.93 8.13 -18.14
CA ALA A 415 -22.58 9.55 -18.22
C ALA A 415 -22.06 10.12 -16.88
N HIS A 416 -22.36 9.46 -15.75
CA HIS A 416 -21.94 9.89 -14.41
C HIS A 416 -20.73 9.12 -13.84
N LEU A 417 -20.27 8.05 -14.52
CA LEU A 417 -19.10 7.27 -14.13
C LEU A 417 -17.81 7.81 -14.78
N SER A 418 -16.73 7.78 -14.01
CA SER A 418 -15.37 8.04 -14.48
C SER A 418 -14.85 6.95 -15.44
N GLU A 419 -13.76 7.24 -16.15
CA GLU A 419 -13.12 6.25 -17.03
C GLU A 419 -12.58 5.03 -16.23
N GLU A 420 -12.06 5.23 -15.01
CA GLU A 420 -11.61 4.12 -14.17
C GLU A 420 -12.78 3.20 -13.77
N GLU A 421 -13.93 3.76 -13.37
CA GLU A 421 -15.15 2.98 -13.07
C GLU A 421 -15.68 2.23 -14.30
N ILE A 422 -15.68 2.85 -15.48
CA ILE A 422 -16.11 2.20 -16.73
C ILE A 422 -15.18 1.04 -17.09
N LEU A 423 -13.87 1.17 -16.85
CA LEU A 423 -12.91 0.08 -17.05
C LEU A 423 -13.13 -1.10 -16.07
N GLN A 424 -13.71 -0.89 -14.88
CA GLN A 424 -13.99 -2.00 -13.95
C GLN A 424 -14.98 -3.03 -14.50
N PHE A 425 -15.87 -2.66 -15.43
CA PHE A 425 -16.83 -3.59 -16.06
C PHE A 425 -16.13 -4.74 -16.83
N ILE A 426 -14.85 -4.59 -17.18
CA ILE A 426 -14.04 -5.62 -17.84
C ILE A 426 -13.85 -6.87 -16.97
N PHE A 427 -13.96 -6.74 -15.65
CA PHE A 427 -13.89 -7.86 -14.72
C PHE A 427 -15.23 -8.58 -14.49
N LEU A 428 -16.32 -8.17 -15.15
CA LEU A 428 -17.61 -8.84 -15.00
C LEU A 428 -17.66 -10.18 -15.76
N PRO A 429 -18.34 -11.21 -15.23
CA PRO A 429 -18.41 -12.53 -15.85
C PRO A 429 -18.82 -12.51 -17.32
N GLY A 430 -17.98 -13.10 -18.18
CA GLY A 430 -18.19 -13.14 -19.62
C GLY A 430 -18.16 -11.76 -20.32
N PHE A 431 -17.65 -10.70 -19.68
CA PHE A 431 -17.36 -9.43 -20.36
C PHE A 431 -16.04 -9.55 -21.15
N SER A 432 -16.11 -9.28 -22.45
CA SER A 432 -14.94 -9.22 -23.33
C SER A 432 -15.22 -8.26 -24.47
N THR A 433 -14.26 -7.38 -24.76
CA THR A 433 -14.37 -6.36 -25.82
C THR A 433 -14.25 -6.97 -27.22
N ALA A 434 -13.62 -8.13 -27.37
CA ALA A 434 -13.43 -8.79 -28.67
C ALA A 434 -14.74 -9.13 -29.40
N GLU A 435 -14.75 -9.00 -30.72
CA GLU A 435 -15.86 -9.39 -31.61
C GLU A 435 -15.70 -10.82 -32.14
N THR A 436 -14.47 -11.34 -32.18
CA THR A 436 -14.12 -12.69 -32.64
C THR A 436 -13.28 -13.41 -31.59
N VAL A 437 -13.58 -14.69 -31.36
CA VAL A 437 -12.74 -15.55 -30.51
C VAL A 437 -11.50 -15.94 -31.32
N THR A 438 -10.33 -15.44 -30.91
CA THR A 438 -9.05 -15.84 -31.51
C THR A 438 -8.76 -17.30 -31.16
N SER A 439 -8.24 -18.07 -32.14
CA SER A 439 -7.94 -19.50 -31.98
C SER A 439 -6.90 -19.81 -30.91
N VAL A 440 -6.08 -18.83 -30.52
CA VAL A 440 -5.09 -18.90 -29.43
C VAL A 440 -5.76 -18.83 -28.05
N SER A 441 -6.96 -18.24 -27.93
CA SER A 441 -7.69 -18.01 -26.67
C SER A 441 -8.57 -19.21 -26.25
N GLY A 442 -8.07 -20.43 -26.48
CA GLY A 442 -8.81 -21.71 -26.50
C GLY A 442 -9.43 -22.23 -25.20
N ARG A 443 -9.67 -21.38 -24.20
CA ARG A 443 -10.46 -21.70 -22.98
C ARG A 443 -11.48 -20.63 -22.57
N GLY A 444 -11.59 -19.51 -23.29
CA GLY A 444 -12.61 -18.48 -23.00
C GLY A 444 -12.49 -17.83 -21.62
N VAL A 445 -11.28 -17.75 -21.08
CA VAL A 445 -10.98 -17.15 -19.77
C VAL A 445 -11.03 -15.62 -19.91
N GLY A 446 -11.80 -14.92 -19.07
CA GLY A 446 -11.83 -13.46 -19.02
C GLY A 446 -10.99 -12.89 -17.87
N MET A 447 -11.07 -11.57 -17.69
CA MET A 447 -10.48 -10.91 -16.51
C MET A 447 -11.30 -11.17 -15.23
N ASP A 448 -12.55 -11.60 -15.36
CA ASP A 448 -13.38 -12.17 -14.29
C ASP A 448 -12.67 -13.31 -13.54
N VAL A 449 -12.03 -14.24 -14.26
CA VAL A 449 -11.30 -15.37 -13.67
C VAL A 449 -10.01 -14.89 -12.99
N VAL A 450 -9.31 -13.90 -13.57
CA VAL A 450 -8.11 -13.29 -12.96
C VAL A 450 -8.44 -12.60 -11.64
N ARG A 451 -9.49 -11.76 -11.63
CA ARG A 451 -10.02 -11.14 -10.40
C ARG A 451 -10.42 -12.20 -9.38
N THR A 452 -11.25 -13.18 -9.77
CA THR A 452 -11.72 -14.26 -8.88
C THR A 452 -10.57 -15.06 -8.27
N ALA A 453 -9.48 -15.30 -9.02
CA ALA A 453 -8.30 -16.00 -8.53
C ALA A 453 -7.51 -15.18 -7.49
N ILE A 454 -7.44 -13.86 -7.68
CA ILE A 454 -6.72 -12.94 -6.78
C ILE A 454 -7.54 -12.61 -5.52
N GLU A 455 -8.85 -12.42 -5.65
CA GLU A 455 -9.77 -12.27 -4.51
C GLU A 455 -9.76 -13.53 -3.62
N ARG A 456 -9.63 -14.73 -4.21
CA ARG A 456 -9.52 -16.01 -3.48
C ARG A 456 -8.28 -16.12 -2.58
N ILE A 457 -7.19 -15.41 -2.89
CA ILE A 457 -5.98 -15.32 -2.07
C ILE A 457 -5.96 -14.08 -1.17
N GLY A 458 -7.11 -13.40 -1.02
CA GLY A 458 -7.25 -12.20 -0.18
C GLY A 458 -6.62 -10.94 -0.78
N GLY A 459 -6.27 -10.96 -2.07
CA GLY A 459 -5.73 -9.80 -2.78
C GLY A 459 -6.80 -9.00 -3.53
N THR A 460 -6.41 -7.84 -4.05
CA THR A 460 -7.23 -6.96 -4.89
C THR A 460 -6.56 -6.68 -6.24
N VAL A 461 -7.37 -6.27 -7.24
CA VAL A 461 -6.92 -5.92 -8.59
C VAL A 461 -7.47 -4.56 -9.00
N GLU A 462 -6.56 -3.64 -9.30
CA GLU A 462 -6.80 -2.31 -9.85
C GLU A 462 -6.39 -2.31 -11.35
N LEU A 463 -7.16 -1.63 -12.20
CA LEU A 463 -6.90 -1.51 -13.64
C LEU A 463 -6.87 -0.03 -14.04
N ARG A 464 -5.76 0.42 -14.60
CA ARG A 464 -5.60 1.74 -15.21
C ARG A 464 -5.21 1.56 -16.67
N SER A 465 -5.78 2.35 -17.57
CA SER A 465 -5.44 2.31 -18.99
C SER A 465 -5.71 3.65 -19.63
N GLN A 466 -4.84 4.07 -20.55
CA GLN A 466 -5.01 5.31 -21.31
C GLN A 466 -4.82 5.01 -22.79
N TRP A 467 -5.79 5.42 -23.61
CA TRP A 467 -5.79 5.15 -25.04
C TRP A 467 -4.58 5.82 -25.72
N GLY A 468 -3.84 5.05 -26.50
CA GLY A 468 -2.58 5.44 -27.12
C GLY A 468 -1.33 5.36 -26.22
N GLN A 469 -1.47 5.19 -24.90
CA GLN A 469 -0.32 5.10 -23.98
C GLN A 469 -0.07 3.69 -23.44
N GLY A 470 -1.13 2.92 -23.17
CA GLY A 470 -1.00 1.53 -22.70
C GLY A 470 -1.88 1.20 -21.49
N THR A 471 -1.51 0.15 -20.76
CA THR A 471 -2.29 -0.42 -19.65
C THR A 471 -1.40 -0.77 -18.46
N THR A 472 -1.90 -0.53 -17.25
CA THR A 472 -1.28 -0.94 -15.98
C THR A 472 -2.30 -1.68 -15.13
N ILE A 473 -2.02 -2.95 -14.85
CA ILE A 473 -2.77 -3.75 -13.87
C ILE A 473 -1.94 -3.77 -12.58
N ARG A 474 -2.53 -3.30 -11.47
CA ARG A 474 -1.91 -3.33 -10.15
C ARG A 474 -2.62 -4.35 -9.28
N ILE A 475 -1.83 -5.27 -8.74
CA ILE A 475 -2.28 -6.37 -7.88
C ILE A 475 -1.71 -6.11 -6.49
N LYS A 476 -2.53 -6.23 -5.45
CA LYS A 476 -2.12 -6.06 -4.05
C LYS A 476 -2.51 -7.29 -3.27
N ILE A 477 -1.54 -7.98 -2.66
CA ILE A 477 -1.74 -9.27 -1.98
C ILE A 477 -1.16 -9.18 -0.55
N PRO A 478 -1.86 -9.59 0.52
CA PRO A 478 -1.31 -9.59 1.88
C PRO A 478 -0.13 -10.56 2.02
N LEU A 479 0.86 -10.21 2.85
CA LEU A 479 2.03 -11.06 3.13
C LEU A 479 1.76 -12.24 4.07
N THR A 480 0.65 -12.21 4.82
CA THR A 480 0.30 -13.22 5.82
C THR A 480 -0.68 -14.25 5.28
N LEU A 481 -0.61 -15.50 5.78
CA LEU A 481 -1.82 -16.34 5.79
C LEU A 481 -2.92 -15.55 6.49
N ALA A 482 -4.09 -15.47 5.86
CA ALA A 482 -5.06 -14.39 6.05
C ALA A 482 -5.52 -14.20 7.51
N ILE A 483 -4.76 -13.39 8.26
CA ILE A 483 -5.16 -12.81 9.54
C ILE A 483 -5.49 -11.35 9.27
N ILE A 484 -6.71 -10.96 9.63
CA ILE A 484 -7.19 -9.58 9.49
C ILE A 484 -7.61 -9.06 10.87
N SER A 485 -7.41 -7.77 11.12
CA SER A 485 -8.11 -7.11 12.21
C SER A 485 -9.58 -6.92 11.81
N ALA A 486 -10.49 -7.36 12.65
CA ALA A 486 -11.93 -7.18 12.45
C ALA A 486 -12.61 -6.73 13.74
N LEU A 487 -13.64 -5.90 13.58
CA LEU A 487 -14.57 -5.55 14.63
C LEU A 487 -15.61 -6.66 14.76
N VAL A 488 -15.80 -7.20 15.97
CA VAL A 488 -16.84 -8.20 16.22
C VAL A 488 -18.13 -7.47 16.62
N VAL A 489 -19.25 -7.80 15.99
CA VAL A 489 -20.56 -7.14 16.18
C VAL A 489 -21.67 -8.16 16.41
N SER A 490 -22.76 -7.75 17.04
CA SER A 490 -23.95 -8.58 17.29
C SER A 490 -25.14 -8.12 16.44
N SER A 491 -25.87 -9.05 15.85
CA SER A 491 -27.19 -8.78 15.28
C SER A 491 -28.12 -9.98 15.41
N SER A 492 -29.36 -9.75 15.88
CA SER A 492 -30.33 -10.79 16.25
C SER A 492 -29.77 -11.87 17.19
N GLY A 493 -28.85 -11.49 18.09
CA GLY A 493 -28.15 -12.41 19.00
C GLY A 493 -27.09 -13.30 18.35
N GLN A 494 -26.75 -13.08 17.07
CA GLN A 494 -25.67 -13.74 16.35
C GLN A 494 -24.47 -12.81 16.20
N SER A 495 -23.26 -13.35 16.34
CA SER A 495 -22.02 -12.58 16.21
C SER A 495 -21.44 -12.68 14.81
N PHE A 496 -20.97 -11.54 14.29
CA PHE A 496 -20.36 -11.37 12.97
C PHE A 496 -19.05 -10.59 13.07
N ALA A 497 -18.16 -10.71 12.09
CA ALA A 497 -16.94 -9.91 12.00
C ALA A 497 -16.98 -8.98 10.78
N ILE A 498 -16.67 -7.69 10.99
CA ILE A 498 -16.50 -6.70 9.92
C ILE A 498 -15.00 -6.36 9.82
N PRO A 499 -14.33 -6.56 8.67
CA PRO A 499 -12.93 -6.20 8.48
C PRO A 499 -12.67 -4.72 8.80
N GLN A 500 -11.71 -4.43 9.69
CA GLN A 500 -11.49 -3.06 10.19
C GLN A 500 -11.11 -2.07 9.08
N LEU A 501 -10.46 -2.54 8.01
CA LEU A 501 -10.07 -1.73 6.85
C LEU A 501 -11.26 -1.05 6.14
N GLY A 502 -12.48 -1.59 6.28
CA GLY A 502 -13.70 -1.02 5.72
C GLY A 502 -14.49 -0.13 6.68
N ILE A 503 -14.00 0.12 7.91
CA ILE A 503 -14.72 0.86 8.96
C ILE A 503 -14.13 2.26 9.10
N VAL A 504 -14.98 3.28 8.98
CA VAL A 504 -14.62 4.70 9.09
C VAL A 504 -14.74 5.19 10.53
N GLU A 505 -15.91 4.99 11.15
CA GLU A 505 -16.16 5.35 12.54
C GLU A 505 -17.33 4.55 13.15
N LEU A 506 -17.51 4.68 14.47
CA LEU A 506 -18.58 4.02 15.23
C LEU A 506 -19.45 5.07 15.90
N VAL A 507 -20.76 4.99 15.68
CA VAL A 507 -21.75 5.92 16.24
C VAL A 507 -22.74 5.10 17.07
N ARG A 508 -22.67 5.21 18.40
CA ARG A 508 -23.71 4.66 19.30
C ARG A 508 -24.93 5.56 19.22
N LEU A 509 -26.11 4.99 19.01
CA LEU A 509 -27.36 5.74 19.01
C LEU A 509 -27.85 5.91 20.45
N SER A 510 -28.19 7.13 20.85
CA SER A 510 -29.04 7.35 22.02
C SER A 510 -30.52 7.18 21.65
N VAL A 511 -31.39 7.10 22.66
CA VAL A 511 -32.85 7.06 22.46
C VAL A 511 -33.35 8.31 21.72
N ASP A 512 -32.70 9.46 21.90
CA ASP A 512 -33.02 10.71 21.20
C ASP A 512 -32.51 10.70 19.74
N ASP A 513 -31.43 9.98 19.42
CA ASP A 513 -30.91 9.86 18.06
C ASP A 513 -31.77 8.94 17.16
N LEU A 514 -32.57 8.04 17.74
CA LEU A 514 -33.57 7.27 16.98
C LEU A 514 -34.58 8.19 16.27
N ILE A 515 -34.84 9.38 16.82
CA ILE A 515 -35.72 10.41 16.24
C ILE A 515 -35.06 11.10 15.03
N ARG A 516 -33.72 11.03 14.92
CA ARG A 516 -32.93 11.58 13.80
C ARG A 516 -32.77 10.61 12.62
N ILE A 517 -33.35 9.41 12.69
CA ILE A 517 -33.35 8.44 11.58
C ILE A 517 -34.56 8.74 10.68
N GLU A 518 -34.32 9.56 9.66
CA GLU A 518 -35.31 9.87 8.62
C GLU A 518 -35.56 8.66 7.70
N LYS A 519 -36.72 8.62 7.04
CA LYS A 519 -37.08 7.54 6.11
C LYS A 519 -37.51 8.09 4.76
N ILE A 520 -36.67 7.94 3.74
CA ILE A 520 -36.89 8.41 2.37
C ILE A 520 -37.03 7.21 1.43
N HIS A 521 -38.11 7.15 0.66
CA HIS A 521 -38.40 6.10 -0.34
C HIS A 521 -38.09 4.67 0.14
N ASP A 522 -38.56 4.37 1.35
CA ASP A 522 -38.43 3.12 2.11
C ASP A 522 -37.04 2.82 2.74
N GLN A 523 -36.01 3.61 2.43
CA GLN A 523 -34.69 3.53 3.08
C GLN A 523 -34.59 4.41 4.33
N ARG A 524 -33.82 3.95 5.34
CA ARG A 524 -33.47 4.73 6.53
C ARG A 524 -32.23 5.59 6.22
N ILE A 525 -32.19 6.81 6.72
CA ILE A 525 -31.08 7.76 6.53
C ILE A 525 -30.78 8.44 7.86
N PHE A 526 -29.51 8.71 8.14
CA PHE A 526 -29.05 9.38 9.34
C PHE A 526 -28.11 10.54 8.98
N ARG A 527 -28.34 11.71 9.59
CA ARG A 527 -27.56 12.92 9.32
C ARG A 527 -26.30 12.94 10.19
N LEU A 528 -25.19 12.42 9.67
CA LEU A 528 -23.90 12.39 10.35
C LEU A 528 -23.02 13.54 9.86
N ARG A 529 -22.82 14.56 10.71
CA ARG A 529 -22.08 15.81 10.38
C ARG A 529 -22.51 16.37 9.02
N ASP A 530 -23.81 16.60 8.92
CA ASP A 530 -24.52 17.17 7.77
C ASP A 530 -24.45 16.39 6.44
N ARG A 531 -23.78 15.24 6.43
CA ARG A 531 -23.88 14.23 5.37
C ARG A 531 -25.04 13.28 5.63
N LEU A 532 -25.77 12.93 4.58
CA LEU A 532 -26.86 11.95 4.63
C LEU A 532 -26.28 10.54 4.47
N LEU A 533 -26.10 9.84 5.58
CA LEU A 533 -25.61 8.46 5.61
C LEU A 533 -26.79 7.50 5.43
N PRO A 534 -26.87 6.70 4.34
CA PRO A 534 -27.90 5.67 4.23
C PRO A 534 -27.65 4.59 5.28
N LEU A 535 -28.70 4.22 6.02
CA LEU A 535 -28.64 3.21 7.08
C LEU A 535 -29.29 1.89 6.65
N LEU A 536 -28.57 0.81 6.92
CA LEU A 536 -28.99 -0.56 6.71
C LEU A 536 -28.93 -1.33 8.03
N ARG A 537 -30.00 -2.02 8.42
CA ARG A 537 -29.94 -2.94 9.57
C ARG A 537 -29.33 -4.28 9.14
N LEU A 538 -28.34 -4.76 9.88
CA LEU A 538 -27.64 -6.00 9.56
C LEU A 538 -28.57 -7.22 9.61
N SER A 539 -29.51 -7.28 10.56
CA SER A 539 -30.51 -8.35 10.62
C SER A 539 -31.49 -8.34 9.45
N ASP A 540 -31.90 -7.17 8.96
CA ASP A 540 -32.75 -7.05 7.77
C ASP A 540 -31.97 -7.49 6.50
N ALA A 541 -30.69 -7.11 6.40
CA ALA A 541 -29.78 -7.51 5.32
C ALA A 541 -29.58 -9.03 5.24
N LEU A 542 -29.36 -9.66 6.40
CA LEU A 542 -29.11 -11.10 6.54
C LEU A 542 -30.38 -11.93 6.66
N LYS A 543 -31.57 -11.30 6.64
CA LYS A 543 -32.90 -11.92 6.83
C LYS A 543 -33.01 -12.73 8.13
N LEU A 544 -32.39 -12.22 9.19
CA LEU A 544 -32.43 -12.81 10.53
C LEU A 544 -33.79 -12.56 11.20
N PRO A 545 -34.21 -13.42 12.15
CA PRO A 545 -35.41 -13.16 12.94
C PRO A 545 -35.27 -11.85 13.73
N SER A 546 -36.28 -10.99 13.69
CA SER A 546 -36.32 -9.74 14.44
C SER A 546 -36.38 -10.01 15.95
N LEU A 547 -35.56 -9.29 16.73
CA LEU A 547 -35.67 -9.28 18.19
C LEU A 547 -36.95 -8.54 18.66
N PRO A 548 -37.43 -8.80 19.89
CA PRO A 548 -38.51 -8.02 20.50
C PRO A 548 -38.17 -6.53 20.60
N PRO A 549 -39.17 -5.63 20.57
CA PRO A 549 -38.96 -4.18 20.57
C PRO A 549 -38.43 -3.60 21.89
N ASP A 550 -38.42 -4.37 22.98
CA ASP A 550 -37.96 -3.91 24.30
C ASP A 550 -36.44 -3.61 24.36
N ASN A 551 -35.68 -3.98 23.32
CA ASN A 551 -34.23 -3.80 23.21
C ASN A 551 -33.78 -2.65 22.28
N GLU A 552 -34.67 -1.75 21.83
CA GLU A 552 -34.30 -0.71 20.85
C GLU A 552 -33.36 0.40 21.38
N GLY A 553 -33.13 0.48 22.69
CA GLY A 553 -32.49 1.63 23.35
C GLY A 553 -30.95 1.74 23.26
N ASP A 554 -30.23 0.78 22.68
CA ASP A 554 -28.75 0.73 22.74
C ASP A 554 -28.05 0.32 21.42
N MET A 555 -28.73 0.52 20.28
CA MET A 555 -28.19 0.17 18.95
C MET A 555 -26.94 0.99 18.59
N SER A 556 -26.10 0.45 17.71
CA SER A 556 -24.90 1.12 17.19
C SER A 556 -24.86 1.08 15.67
N ILE A 557 -24.33 2.14 15.06
CA ILE A 557 -24.05 2.24 13.63
C ILE A 557 -22.54 2.06 13.42
N VAL A 558 -22.17 1.03 12.66
CA VAL A 558 -20.82 0.91 12.09
C VAL A 558 -20.81 1.65 10.76
N VAL A 559 -20.12 2.80 10.70
CA VAL A 559 -19.97 3.56 9.45
C VAL A 559 -18.91 2.87 8.61
N VAL A 560 -19.29 2.40 7.43
CA VAL A 560 -18.44 1.60 6.55
C VAL A 560 -18.30 2.24 5.17
N GLN A 561 -17.15 2.01 4.52
CA GLN A 561 -16.81 2.55 3.21
C GLN A 561 -16.52 1.44 2.20
N VAL A 562 -17.06 1.61 0.98
CA VAL A 562 -16.87 0.70 -0.17
C VAL A 562 -16.57 1.57 -1.39
N GLY A 563 -15.30 1.58 -1.82
CA GLY A 563 -14.84 2.56 -2.81
C GLY A 563 -15.01 3.98 -2.27
N ASP A 564 -15.68 4.84 -3.04
CA ASP A 564 -16.02 6.21 -2.64
C ASP A 564 -17.38 6.33 -1.91
N GLU A 565 -18.15 5.25 -1.80
CA GLU A 565 -19.47 5.26 -1.13
C GLU A 565 -19.36 4.90 0.36
N GLN A 566 -20.14 5.59 1.19
CA GLN A 566 -20.24 5.34 2.63
C GLN A 566 -21.69 5.02 3.04
N PHE A 567 -21.87 4.04 3.91
CA PHE A 567 -23.17 3.67 4.49
C PHE A 567 -23.02 3.22 5.95
N GLY A 568 -24.11 3.22 6.70
CA GLY A 568 -24.13 2.82 8.11
C GLY A 568 -24.79 1.45 8.30
N LEU A 569 -24.07 0.51 8.90
CA LEU A 569 -24.61 -0.78 9.35
C LEU A 569 -25.13 -0.65 10.78
N ILE A 570 -26.46 -0.64 10.96
CA ILE A 570 -27.09 -0.74 12.28
C ILE A 570 -26.92 -2.18 12.79
N VAL A 571 -26.24 -2.31 13.92
CA VAL A 571 -26.01 -3.54 14.67
C VAL A 571 -26.58 -3.38 16.10
N ASP A 572 -26.90 -4.50 16.75
CA ASP A 572 -27.52 -4.46 18.08
C ASP A 572 -26.48 -4.28 19.20
N GLU A 573 -25.22 -4.70 19.00
CA GLU A 573 -24.10 -4.50 19.92
C GLU A 573 -22.76 -4.46 19.15
N VAL A 574 -21.76 -3.73 19.67
CA VAL A 574 -20.39 -3.69 19.13
C VAL A 574 -19.42 -4.16 20.22
N PHE A 575 -18.62 -5.17 19.91
CA PHE A 575 -17.51 -5.64 20.74
C PHE A 575 -16.17 -5.07 20.24
N ASP A 576 -15.11 -5.32 20.99
CA ASP A 576 -13.76 -4.86 20.65
C ASP A 576 -13.18 -5.56 19.38
N THR A 577 -12.16 -4.94 18.78
CA THR A 577 -11.44 -5.50 17.64
C THR A 577 -10.60 -6.72 18.01
N GLN A 578 -10.48 -7.66 17.07
CA GLN A 578 -9.73 -8.91 17.23
C GLN A 578 -8.97 -9.27 15.96
N GLU A 579 -7.76 -9.82 16.12
CA GLU A 579 -7.03 -10.48 15.03
C GLU A 579 -7.67 -11.85 14.76
N ILE A 580 -8.31 -12.00 13.59
CA ILE A 580 -9.07 -13.19 13.23
C ILE A 580 -8.45 -13.95 12.04
N VAL A 581 -8.43 -15.28 12.13
CA VAL A 581 -7.93 -16.16 11.06
C VAL A 581 -9.05 -16.43 10.06
N VAL A 582 -8.96 -15.84 8.87
CA VAL A 582 -9.91 -16.02 7.77
C VAL A 582 -9.78 -17.44 7.20
N LYS A 583 -10.82 -18.24 7.38
CA LYS A 583 -11.00 -19.53 6.69
C LYS A 583 -11.97 -19.33 5.51
N PRO A 584 -11.57 -19.66 4.27
CA PRO A 584 -12.41 -19.44 3.09
C PRO A 584 -13.69 -20.27 3.14
N LEU A 585 -14.75 -19.77 2.52
CA LEU A 585 -16.03 -20.47 2.47
C LEU A 585 -15.91 -21.82 1.74
N GLY A 586 -16.58 -22.84 2.28
CA GLY A 586 -16.74 -24.11 1.59
C GLY A 586 -17.51 -23.95 0.28
N SER A 587 -17.27 -24.83 -0.70
CA SER A 587 -17.82 -24.72 -2.07
C SER A 587 -19.33 -24.53 -2.15
N ILE A 588 -20.09 -25.11 -1.21
CA ILE A 588 -21.55 -25.00 -1.10
C ILE A 588 -22.01 -23.56 -0.77
N LEU A 589 -21.17 -22.77 -0.10
CA LEU A 589 -21.47 -21.40 0.35
C LEU A 589 -20.84 -20.34 -0.55
N LYS A 590 -20.11 -20.72 -1.61
CA LYS A 590 -19.31 -19.80 -2.44
C LYS A 590 -20.16 -18.71 -3.12
N ASP A 591 -21.42 -18.98 -3.43
CA ASP A 591 -22.32 -18.02 -4.08
C ASP A 591 -22.90 -16.97 -3.11
N LEU A 592 -22.68 -17.11 -1.80
CA LEU A 592 -23.11 -16.15 -0.77
C LEU A 592 -22.19 -14.93 -0.70
N ARG A 593 -22.33 -14.03 -1.67
CA ARG A 593 -21.55 -12.78 -1.78
C ARG A 593 -21.50 -11.91 -0.53
N VAL A 594 -22.43 -12.08 0.43
CA VAL A 594 -22.49 -11.28 1.67
C VAL A 594 -21.37 -11.66 2.66
N TYR A 595 -20.66 -12.77 2.46
CA TYR A 595 -19.62 -13.25 3.36
C TYR A 595 -18.27 -13.43 2.66
N GLN A 596 -17.21 -12.87 3.24
CA GLN A 596 -15.83 -13.06 2.78
C GLN A 596 -15.24 -14.41 3.25
N GLY A 597 -15.71 -14.92 4.39
CA GLY A 597 -15.17 -16.13 5.00
C GLY A 597 -15.80 -16.47 6.35
N THR A 598 -15.10 -17.32 7.09
CA THR A 598 -15.43 -17.71 8.47
C THR A 598 -14.21 -17.53 9.37
N THR A 599 -14.42 -17.35 10.67
CA THR A 599 -13.37 -17.42 11.69
C THR A 599 -13.88 -18.13 12.94
N ILE A 600 -12.97 -18.49 13.84
CA ILE A 600 -13.24 -19.06 15.16
C ILE A 600 -12.82 -18.00 16.19
N LEU A 601 -13.74 -17.58 17.05
CA LEU A 601 -13.47 -16.62 18.13
C LEU A 601 -12.68 -17.24 19.28
N GLY A 602 -12.18 -16.40 20.20
CA GLY A 602 -11.48 -16.82 21.41
C GLY A 602 -12.31 -17.73 22.34
N ASP A 603 -13.64 -17.74 22.22
CA ASP A 603 -14.54 -18.65 22.94
C ASP A 603 -14.87 -19.95 22.18
N GLY A 604 -14.30 -20.16 20.99
CA GLY A 604 -14.53 -21.32 20.14
C GLY A 604 -15.78 -21.24 19.25
N ARG A 605 -16.59 -20.16 19.32
CA ARG A 605 -17.71 -19.96 18.39
C ARG A 605 -17.20 -19.69 16.97
N VAL A 606 -17.80 -20.35 15.99
CA VAL A 606 -17.61 -20.02 14.57
C VAL A 606 -18.49 -18.82 14.25
N ILE A 607 -17.92 -17.79 13.64
CA ILE A 607 -18.66 -16.61 13.14
C ILE A 607 -18.36 -16.36 11.67
N MET A 608 -19.31 -15.71 10.98
CA MET A 608 -19.13 -15.30 9.60
C MET A 608 -18.41 -13.96 9.52
N ILE A 609 -17.53 -13.81 8.52
CA ILE A 609 -16.87 -12.54 8.19
C ILE A 609 -17.67 -11.91 7.06
N LEU A 610 -18.17 -10.70 7.28
CA LEU A 610 -19.00 -9.96 6.33
C LEU A 610 -18.14 -9.36 5.22
N ASP A 611 -18.53 -9.60 3.97
CA ASP A 611 -18.09 -8.76 2.86
C ASP A 611 -18.95 -7.49 2.88
N VAL A 612 -18.33 -6.34 3.15
CA VAL A 612 -19.01 -5.04 3.22
C VAL A 612 -19.59 -4.65 1.85
N ALA A 613 -18.84 -4.89 0.76
CA ALA A 613 -19.27 -4.59 -0.60
C ALA A 613 -20.39 -5.54 -1.03
N GLY A 614 -20.23 -6.83 -0.74
CA GLY A 614 -21.26 -7.85 -0.97
C GLY A 614 -22.54 -7.62 -0.16
N THR A 615 -22.43 -7.12 1.08
CA THR A 615 -23.57 -6.72 1.93
C THR A 615 -24.34 -5.55 1.30
N ALA A 616 -23.65 -4.50 0.84
CA ALA A 616 -24.26 -3.41 0.10
C ALA A 616 -24.91 -3.89 -1.21
N ALA A 617 -24.18 -4.66 -2.01
CA ALA A 617 -24.63 -5.13 -3.32
C ALA A 617 -25.84 -6.08 -3.27
N ALA A 618 -25.98 -6.89 -2.20
CA ALA A 618 -27.14 -7.76 -1.99
C ALA A 618 -28.48 -7.00 -1.83
N LEU A 619 -28.41 -5.69 -1.57
CA LEU A 619 -29.55 -4.79 -1.36
C LEU A 619 -29.54 -3.59 -2.34
N GLY A 620 -28.42 -3.38 -3.05
CA GLY A 620 -28.10 -2.19 -3.85
C GLY A 620 -29.01 -1.91 -5.06
N GLY A 621 -30.00 -2.76 -5.34
CA GLY A 621 -31.02 -2.52 -6.37
C GLY A 621 -31.90 -1.29 -6.10
N THR A 622 -31.93 -0.79 -4.85
CA THR A 622 -32.56 0.49 -4.49
C THR A 622 -31.55 1.55 -4.04
N ALA A 623 -30.53 1.16 -3.28
CA ALA A 623 -29.56 2.10 -2.69
C ALA A 623 -28.83 2.95 -3.74
N SER A 624 -28.24 2.35 -4.79
CA SER A 624 -27.54 3.10 -5.84
C SER A 624 -28.45 4.11 -6.57
N ARG A 625 -29.74 3.82 -6.69
CA ARG A 625 -30.71 4.72 -7.32
C ARG A 625 -31.08 5.89 -6.42
N THR A 626 -31.41 5.63 -5.15
CA THR A 626 -31.72 6.66 -4.17
C THR A 626 -30.47 7.49 -3.81
N GLN A 627 -29.27 6.90 -3.80
CA GLN A 627 -28.00 7.63 -3.64
C GLN A 627 -27.67 8.48 -4.87
N ARG A 628 -27.97 8.07 -6.10
CA ARG A 628 -27.88 8.95 -7.28
C ARG A 628 -28.86 10.12 -7.20
N GLU A 629 -30.11 9.88 -6.78
CA GLU A 629 -31.09 10.95 -6.57
C GLU A 629 -30.67 11.90 -5.44
N LEU A 630 -30.16 11.39 -4.31
CA LEU A 630 -29.60 12.18 -3.20
C LEU A 630 -28.34 12.95 -3.59
N ARG A 631 -27.42 12.34 -4.36
CA ARG A 631 -26.20 12.98 -4.86
C ARG A 631 -26.53 14.09 -5.86
N ASN A 632 -27.51 13.88 -6.75
CA ASN A 632 -28.00 14.92 -7.64
C ASN A 632 -28.64 16.06 -6.84
N LEU A 633 -29.52 15.77 -5.87
CA LEU A 633 -30.09 16.79 -4.96
C LEU A 633 -29.01 17.54 -4.16
N GLN A 634 -27.94 16.86 -3.76
CA GLN A 634 -26.78 17.49 -3.07
C GLN A 634 -25.91 18.31 -4.02
N GLN A 635 -25.75 17.93 -5.29
CA GLN A 635 -25.01 18.71 -6.28
C GLN A 635 -25.82 19.92 -6.78
N ASP A 636 -27.14 19.77 -6.95
CA ASP A 636 -28.06 20.88 -7.22
C ASP A 636 -28.10 21.88 -6.05
N ALA A 637 -28.03 21.40 -4.80
CA ALA A 637 -27.89 22.25 -3.61
C ALA A 637 -26.48 22.86 -3.47
N ALA A 638 -25.40 22.15 -3.82
CA ALA A 638 -24.04 22.66 -3.75
C ALA A 638 -23.76 23.79 -4.76
N ASN A 639 -24.52 23.84 -5.87
CA ASN A 639 -24.50 24.93 -6.82
C ASN A 639 -25.31 26.18 -6.37
N GLY A 640 -25.86 26.19 -5.14
CA GLY A 640 -26.71 27.26 -4.63
C GLY A 640 -26.54 27.60 -3.14
N GLU A 641 -25.95 28.78 -2.88
CA GLU A 641 -25.93 29.53 -1.60
C GLU A 641 -25.00 29.07 -0.46
N ASN A 642 -23.90 29.84 -0.35
CA ASN A 642 -23.16 30.24 0.87
C ASN A 642 -22.44 29.18 1.73
N ASP A 643 -21.18 29.49 2.04
CA ASP A 643 -20.45 28.91 3.17
C ASP A 643 -21.30 28.97 4.45
N LYS A 644 -21.49 27.80 5.08
CA LYS A 644 -22.03 27.66 6.43
C LYS A 644 -20.87 27.42 7.38
N THR A 645 -20.90 28.04 8.54
CA THR A 645 -19.85 27.87 9.54
C THR A 645 -20.43 27.13 10.73
N SER A 646 -19.79 26.03 11.12
CA SER A 646 -20.15 25.27 12.30
C SER A 646 -19.85 26.10 13.56
N LEU A 647 -20.88 26.43 14.33
CA LEU A 647 -20.84 27.24 15.54
C LEU A 647 -21.18 26.38 16.77
N LEU A 648 -20.30 26.40 17.77
CA LEU A 648 -20.59 25.88 19.10
C LEU A 648 -21.41 26.92 19.88
N LEU A 649 -22.59 26.53 20.36
CA LEU A 649 -23.45 27.33 21.25
C LEU A 649 -23.26 26.93 22.71
N PHE A 650 -23.24 27.92 23.59
CA PHE A 650 -23.19 27.73 25.04
C PHE A 650 -23.93 28.85 25.76
N SER A 651 -24.43 28.57 26.96
CA SER A 651 -24.99 29.58 27.85
C SER A 651 -23.93 30.15 28.79
N THR A 652 -24.09 31.42 29.14
CA THR A 652 -23.41 32.05 30.28
C THR A 652 -24.19 31.84 31.58
N PRO A 653 -23.59 32.05 32.77
CA PRO A 653 -24.32 32.01 34.04
C PRO A 653 -25.45 33.04 34.18
N HIS A 654 -25.62 33.93 33.21
CA HIS A 654 -26.72 34.92 33.16
C HIS A 654 -27.78 34.56 32.10
N GLN A 655 -27.79 33.31 31.61
CA GLN A 655 -28.69 32.78 30.57
C GLN A 655 -28.58 33.46 29.19
N GLU A 656 -27.52 34.25 28.94
CA GLU A 656 -27.19 34.73 27.60
C GLU A 656 -26.64 33.57 26.76
N THR A 657 -27.23 33.31 25.59
CA THR A 657 -26.69 32.38 24.59
C THR A 657 -25.59 33.06 23.79
N MET A 658 -24.40 32.47 23.78
CA MET A 658 -23.25 32.92 23.01
C MET A 658 -22.77 31.80 22.09
N ALA A 659 -22.00 32.17 21.06
CA ALA A 659 -21.45 31.22 20.10
C ALA A 659 -19.97 31.48 19.80
N VAL A 660 -19.27 30.44 19.35
CA VAL A 660 -17.89 30.52 18.85
C VAL A 660 -17.72 29.56 17.66
N PRO A 661 -16.93 29.90 16.62
CA PRO A 661 -16.63 28.98 15.53
C PRO A 661 -15.96 27.69 16.04
N LEU A 662 -16.51 26.54 15.66
CA LEU A 662 -16.06 25.24 16.18
C LEU A 662 -14.59 24.96 15.84
N GLY A 663 -14.12 25.38 14.65
CA GLY A 663 -12.73 25.23 14.22
C GLY A 663 -11.70 26.01 15.06
N LEU A 664 -12.13 26.86 16.00
CA LEU A 664 -11.26 27.54 16.96
C LEU A 664 -11.26 26.84 18.33
N VAL A 665 -12.21 25.95 18.59
CA VAL A 665 -12.32 25.16 19.82
C VAL A 665 -11.40 23.95 19.70
N ALA A 666 -10.39 23.87 20.57
CA ALA A 666 -9.52 22.72 20.63
C ALA A 666 -10.25 21.51 21.23
N ARG A 667 -10.93 21.72 22.37
CA ARG A 667 -11.63 20.67 23.15
C ARG A 667 -12.78 21.23 23.97
N LEU A 668 -13.72 20.36 24.32
CA LEU A 668 -14.68 20.57 25.40
C LEU A 668 -14.24 19.66 26.56
N GLU A 669 -14.09 20.22 27.75
CA GLU A 669 -13.63 19.49 28.94
C GLU A 669 -14.51 19.90 30.16
N GLU A 670 -14.72 18.99 31.09
CA GLU A 670 -15.46 19.23 32.33
C GLU A 670 -14.55 18.98 33.54
N PHE A 671 -14.36 20.01 34.37
CA PHE A 671 -13.47 19.94 35.54
C PHE A 671 -14.27 20.02 36.84
N SER A 672 -14.01 19.14 37.80
CA SER A 672 -14.61 19.30 39.13
C SER A 672 -14.03 20.51 39.86
N LEU A 673 -14.84 21.17 40.71
CA LEU A 673 -14.40 22.30 41.53
C LEU A 673 -13.18 22.00 42.41
N LYS A 674 -12.90 20.72 42.69
CA LYS A 674 -11.72 20.26 43.45
C LYS A 674 -10.42 20.32 42.64
N GLN A 675 -10.49 20.42 41.32
CA GLN A 675 -9.35 20.50 40.41
C GLN A 675 -9.02 21.95 40.01
N ILE A 676 -9.94 22.89 40.24
CA ILE A 676 -9.78 24.31 39.92
C ILE A 676 -9.12 25.02 41.10
N GLU A 677 -7.82 25.28 40.96
CA GLU A 677 -7.04 26.06 41.92
C GLU A 677 -7.08 27.55 41.56
N GLN A 678 -6.73 28.41 42.53
CA GLN A 678 -6.66 29.85 42.34
C GLN A 678 -5.27 30.38 42.69
N VAL A 679 -4.55 30.86 41.67
CA VAL A 679 -3.20 31.40 41.79
C VAL A 679 -3.28 32.92 41.61
N GLY A 680 -3.27 33.64 42.73
CA GLY A 680 -3.47 35.08 42.75
C GLY A 680 -4.88 35.48 42.29
N GLU A 681 -4.96 36.21 41.18
CA GLU A 681 -6.23 36.65 40.59
C GLU A 681 -6.74 35.72 39.48
N GLN A 682 -6.00 34.65 39.15
CA GLN A 682 -6.27 33.78 38.02
C GLN A 682 -6.69 32.38 38.50
N LEU A 683 -7.69 31.79 37.84
CA LEU A 683 -8.06 30.39 38.05
C LEU A 683 -7.21 29.51 37.14
N VAL A 684 -6.82 28.34 37.62
CA VAL A 684 -6.02 27.37 36.85
C VAL A 684 -6.50 25.95 37.16
N VAL A 685 -6.27 25.03 36.22
CA VAL A 685 -6.40 23.59 36.44
C VAL A 685 -5.19 22.87 35.86
N GLN A 686 -4.69 21.84 36.54
CA GLN A 686 -3.64 21.01 35.96
C GLN A 686 -4.23 20.14 34.85
N TYR A 687 -3.76 20.35 33.62
CA TYR A 687 -4.30 19.73 32.41
C TYR A 687 -3.17 19.21 31.53
N ARG A 688 -3.17 17.90 31.28
CA ARG A 688 -2.17 17.19 30.43
C ARG A 688 -0.69 17.32 30.87
N GLY A 689 -0.43 17.85 32.05
CA GLY A 689 0.91 18.07 32.62
C GLY A 689 1.18 19.55 32.92
N ASP A 690 0.57 20.44 32.14
CA ASP A 690 0.70 21.90 32.25
C ASP A 690 -0.41 22.53 33.10
N LEU A 691 -0.31 23.84 33.34
CA LEU A 691 -1.37 24.65 33.96
C LEU A 691 -2.22 25.31 32.88
N LEU A 692 -3.50 24.93 32.79
CA LEU A 692 -4.48 25.57 31.92
C LEU A 692 -5.12 26.77 32.67
N PRO A 693 -4.93 28.02 32.21
CA PRO A 693 -5.62 29.17 32.80
C PRO A 693 -7.11 29.14 32.44
N LEU A 694 -7.96 29.30 33.46
CA LEU A 694 -9.42 29.36 33.32
C LEU A 694 -9.92 30.80 33.44
N ILE A 695 -10.71 31.23 32.47
CA ILE A 695 -11.18 32.62 32.30
C ILE A 695 -12.70 32.66 32.30
N PRO A 696 -13.34 33.50 33.12
CA PRO A 696 -14.79 33.69 33.08
C PRO A 696 -15.21 34.63 31.94
N ILE A 697 -16.36 34.37 31.32
CA ILE A 697 -16.95 35.26 30.30
C ILE A 697 -17.34 36.64 30.90
N ARG A 698 -17.65 36.69 32.20
CA ARG A 698 -18.02 37.91 32.94
C ARG A 698 -17.48 37.89 34.37
N GLY A 699 -17.07 39.06 34.85
CA GLY A 699 -16.63 39.29 36.23
C GLY A 699 -15.17 38.90 36.49
N ASN A 700 -14.63 39.37 37.61
CA ASN A 700 -13.30 38.95 38.07
C ASN A 700 -13.42 37.57 38.75
N SER A 701 -12.36 36.76 38.70
CA SER A 701 -12.25 35.38 39.23
C SER A 701 -12.74 35.11 40.67
N ARG A 702 -12.97 36.18 41.45
CA ARG A 702 -13.47 36.15 42.83
C ARG A 702 -15.00 36.06 42.92
N ASP A 703 -15.73 36.63 41.95
CA ASP A 703 -17.20 36.79 41.98
C ASP A 703 -17.93 35.85 41.01
N VAL A 704 -17.21 34.92 40.38
CA VAL A 704 -17.75 33.96 39.39
C VAL A 704 -18.51 32.84 40.09
N GLN A 705 -19.77 32.63 39.71
CA GLN A 705 -20.53 31.44 40.09
C GLN A 705 -19.92 30.20 39.43
N ARG A 706 -19.45 29.25 40.23
CA ARG A 706 -18.74 28.05 39.78
C ARG A 706 -19.65 26.81 39.86
N LEU A 707 -19.57 25.91 38.89
CA LEU A 707 -20.40 24.69 38.79
C LEU A 707 -19.57 23.43 39.09
N ASP A 708 -20.19 22.34 39.56
CA ASP A 708 -19.52 21.03 39.78
C ASP A 708 -20.30 19.92 39.04
N PRO A 709 -19.78 19.36 37.93
CA PRO A 709 -18.58 19.80 37.22
C PRO A 709 -18.74 21.19 36.57
N GLN A 710 -17.62 21.83 36.26
CA GLN A 710 -17.52 23.10 35.56
C GLN A 710 -17.22 22.84 34.08
N PRO A 711 -18.16 23.13 33.15
CA PRO A 711 -17.89 23.05 31.72
C PRO A 711 -16.90 24.14 31.28
N VAL A 712 -15.92 23.75 30.47
CA VAL A 712 -14.87 24.62 29.94
C VAL A 712 -14.67 24.37 28.45
N VAL A 713 -14.74 25.45 27.66
CA VAL A 713 -14.35 25.43 26.24
C VAL A 713 -12.86 25.72 26.17
N VAL A 714 -12.05 24.74 25.74
CA VAL A 714 -10.60 24.85 25.66
C VAL A 714 -10.21 25.35 24.27
N PHE A 715 -9.42 26.43 24.24
CA PHE A 715 -8.83 27.02 23.05
C PHE A 715 -7.31 26.78 23.06
N SER A 716 -6.71 26.59 21.88
CA SER A 716 -5.26 26.42 21.74
C SER A 716 -4.72 27.19 20.54
N ASP A 717 -3.65 27.94 20.74
CA ASP A 717 -2.93 28.68 19.70
C ASP A 717 -1.43 28.46 19.87
N ASN A 718 -0.78 27.88 18.85
CA ASN A 718 0.68 27.82 18.66
C ASN A 718 1.53 27.75 19.95
N SER A 719 1.34 26.67 20.73
CA SER A 719 1.94 26.33 22.06
C SER A 719 1.24 26.82 23.34
N ARG A 720 0.15 27.59 23.26
CA ARG A 720 -0.56 28.16 24.42
C ARG A 720 -2.00 27.68 24.46
N MET A 721 -2.51 27.37 25.66
CA MET A 721 -3.89 26.94 25.89
C MET A 721 -4.60 27.88 26.88
N MET A 722 -5.91 28.05 26.73
CA MET A 722 -6.77 28.65 27.75
C MET A 722 -8.13 27.95 27.80
N GLY A 723 -8.75 27.90 28.98
CA GLY A 723 -10.12 27.43 29.16
C GLY A 723 -11.07 28.59 29.40
N LEU A 724 -12.12 28.72 28.59
CA LEU A 724 -13.22 29.65 28.84
C LEU A 724 -14.31 28.95 29.66
N MET A 725 -14.62 29.47 30.83
CA MET A 725 -15.65 28.92 31.73
C MET A 725 -17.04 29.29 31.22
N VAL A 726 -17.88 28.28 30.95
CA VAL A 726 -19.26 28.44 30.47
C VAL A 726 -20.26 27.84 31.48
N ASN A 727 -21.54 28.16 31.36
CA ASN A 727 -22.57 27.58 32.22
C ASN A 727 -23.01 26.19 31.74
N LYS A 728 -23.24 26.05 30.43
CA LYS A 728 -23.60 24.79 29.79
C LYS A 728 -23.28 24.88 28.30
N ILE A 729 -22.78 23.79 27.70
CA ILE A 729 -22.80 23.63 26.23
C ILE A 729 -24.24 23.36 25.80
N GLU A 730 -24.76 24.12 24.83
CA GLU A 730 -26.16 23.97 24.40
C GLU A 730 -26.29 23.10 23.16
N ASP A 731 -25.53 23.38 22.10
CA ASP A 731 -25.56 22.62 20.83
C ASP A 731 -24.34 22.95 19.93
N ILE A 732 -24.19 22.25 18.80
CA ILE A 732 -23.35 22.65 17.66
C ILE A 732 -24.25 22.73 16.42
N ILE A 733 -24.25 23.87 15.73
CA ILE A 733 -25.10 24.12 14.55
C ILE A 733 -24.28 24.57 13.35
N GLU A 734 -24.81 24.46 12.13
CA GLU A 734 -24.22 25.05 10.93
C GLU A 734 -25.11 26.16 10.37
N GLU A 735 -24.62 27.40 10.38
CA GLU A 735 -25.40 28.57 9.93
C GLU A 735 -24.51 29.56 9.16
N THR A 736 -25.06 30.23 8.14
CA THR A 736 -24.31 31.24 7.36
C THR A 736 -24.19 32.52 8.18
N ILE A 737 -22.99 32.83 8.67
CA ILE A 737 -22.76 33.93 9.61
C ILE A 737 -22.91 35.31 8.93
N THR A 738 -24.15 35.80 8.88
CA THR A 738 -24.44 37.19 8.53
C THR A 738 -24.34 38.05 9.79
N ILE A 739 -23.15 38.60 10.08
CA ILE A 739 -22.96 39.49 11.25
C ILE A 739 -23.78 40.77 11.06
N ARG A 740 -24.89 40.92 11.79
CA ARG A 740 -25.84 42.03 11.59
C ARG A 740 -25.52 43.28 12.39
N MET A 741 -24.73 43.15 13.47
CA MET A 741 -24.26 44.28 14.28
C MET A 741 -22.86 44.01 14.83
N GLN A 742 -21.98 45.01 14.77
CA GLN A 742 -20.74 45.05 15.56
C GLN A 742 -21.09 45.31 17.03
N GLY A 743 -20.52 44.52 17.94
CA GLY A 743 -20.75 44.67 19.37
C GLY A 743 -20.12 45.94 19.94
N LYS A 744 -20.84 46.67 20.80
CA LYS A 744 -20.26 47.74 21.65
C LYS A 744 -19.71 47.22 22.98
N ARG A 745 -19.57 45.90 23.11
CA ARG A 745 -19.22 45.17 24.33
C ARG A 745 -17.84 44.52 24.16
N PRO A 746 -16.86 44.77 25.04
CA PRO A 746 -15.59 44.04 25.03
C PRO A 746 -15.80 42.53 25.12
N GLY A 747 -15.05 41.74 24.35
CA GLY A 747 -15.17 40.29 24.28
C GLY A 747 -16.26 39.77 23.33
N VAL A 748 -16.98 40.64 22.60
CA VAL A 748 -18.02 40.24 21.64
C VAL A 748 -17.70 40.79 20.26
N PHE A 749 -17.41 39.88 19.33
CA PHE A 749 -17.08 40.16 17.94
C PHE A 749 -18.28 40.76 17.18
N GLY A 750 -19.48 40.26 17.46
CA GLY A 750 -20.73 40.79 16.89
C GLY A 750 -21.95 39.99 17.32
N THR A 751 -23.12 40.39 16.82
CA THR A 751 -24.39 39.67 17.04
C THR A 751 -24.92 39.13 15.73
N THR A 752 -25.25 37.84 15.73
CA THR A 752 -25.97 37.15 14.65
C THR A 752 -27.39 36.77 15.10
N VAL A 753 -28.25 36.44 14.14
CA VAL A 753 -29.48 35.70 14.44
C VAL A 753 -29.17 34.22 14.21
N VAL A 754 -29.49 33.39 15.18
CA VAL A 754 -29.20 31.95 15.21
C VAL A 754 -30.45 31.22 15.72
N GLY A 755 -30.99 30.29 14.92
CA GLY A 755 -32.22 29.57 15.27
C GLY A 755 -33.42 30.50 15.62
N GLY A 756 -33.46 31.71 15.05
CA GLY A 756 -34.46 32.74 15.35
C GLY A 756 -34.24 33.55 16.64
N LYS A 757 -33.17 33.28 17.41
CA LYS A 757 -32.75 34.06 18.59
C LYS A 757 -31.58 34.99 18.23
N ALA A 758 -31.34 36.03 19.03
CA ALA A 758 -30.11 36.82 18.92
C ALA A 758 -28.99 36.15 19.74
N THR A 759 -27.83 35.97 19.13
CA THR A 759 -26.68 35.26 19.74
C THR A 759 -25.40 36.08 19.54
N GLU A 760 -24.67 36.30 20.63
CA GLU A 760 -23.39 37.03 20.62
C GLU A 760 -22.24 36.09 20.26
N ILE A 761 -21.44 36.46 19.26
CA ILE A 761 -20.23 35.74 18.85
C ILE A 761 -19.05 36.24 19.70
N ILE A 762 -18.31 35.33 20.34
CA ILE A 762 -17.17 35.70 21.18
C ILE A 762 -15.96 36.14 20.35
N ASP A 763 -15.34 37.24 20.79
CA ASP A 763 -13.97 37.63 20.40
C ASP A 763 -12.97 36.88 21.29
N ILE A 764 -12.36 35.82 20.75
CA ILE A 764 -11.39 34.98 21.46
C ILE A 764 -10.09 35.76 21.74
N GLN A 765 -9.68 36.68 20.85
CA GLN A 765 -8.45 37.46 20.99
C GLN A 765 -8.52 38.37 22.23
N HIS A 766 -9.71 38.93 22.52
CA HIS A 766 -9.95 39.65 23.77
C HIS A 766 -9.67 38.80 25.02
N TYR A 767 -10.18 37.56 25.08
CA TYR A 767 -9.98 36.69 26.25
C TYR A 767 -8.54 36.14 26.32
N LEU A 768 -7.90 35.84 25.18
CA LEU A 768 -6.48 35.44 25.11
C LEU A 768 -5.55 36.52 25.68
N THR A 769 -5.81 37.81 25.43
CA THR A 769 -4.99 38.90 25.99
C THR A 769 -5.21 39.09 27.50
N GLN A 770 -6.39 38.75 28.04
CA GLN A 770 -6.61 38.70 29.49
C GLN A 770 -5.89 37.52 30.17
N ALA A 771 -5.70 36.40 29.44
CA ALA A 771 -5.05 35.20 29.96
C ALA A 771 -3.60 35.41 30.41
N ASN A 772 -2.91 36.40 29.83
CA ASN A 772 -1.48 36.59 30.03
C ASN A 772 -1.03 38.06 29.88
N PRO A 773 -1.20 38.90 30.92
CA PRO A 773 -0.94 40.35 30.86
C PRO A 773 0.50 40.76 30.52
N HIS A 774 1.48 39.83 30.63
CA HIS A 774 2.88 40.09 30.32
C HIS A 774 3.26 39.89 28.83
N TRP A 775 2.27 39.69 27.94
CA TRP A 775 2.50 39.55 26.49
C TRP A 775 3.24 40.75 25.85
N PHE A 776 3.13 41.96 26.42
CA PHE A 776 3.59 43.20 25.79
C PHE A 776 4.78 43.90 26.48
N HIS A 777 5.78 43.15 26.93
CA HIS A 777 7.14 43.71 27.05
C HIS A 777 7.88 43.57 25.71
N ARG A 778 8.19 44.72 25.11
CA ARG A 778 8.78 44.86 23.76
C ARG A 778 10.09 44.09 23.58
N GLU A 779 10.20 43.44 22.42
CA GLU A 779 11.34 43.58 21.52
C GLU A 779 10.85 43.63 20.05
N ASP A 780 11.62 44.31 19.19
CA ASP A 780 11.43 44.53 17.75
C ASP A 780 10.05 44.86 17.15
N GLU A 781 9.74 46.17 17.10
CA GLU A 781 8.83 46.77 16.10
C GLU A 781 9.36 46.72 14.64
N ARG A 782 10.51 46.08 14.40
CA ARG A 782 11.32 46.19 13.17
C ARG A 782 11.01 45.17 12.08
N ASN A 783 10.28 44.10 12.37
CA ASN A 783 10.20 42.92 11.49
C ASN A 783 8.82 42.75 10.79
N ARG A 784 8.16 43.85 10.42
CA ARG A 784 6.81 43.85 9.84
C ARG A 784 6.82 43.96 8.30
N LEU A 785 6.73 42.81 7.63
CA LEU A 785 6.54 42.74 6.17
C LEU A 785 5.22 43.40 5.73
N ARG A 786 5.21 43.88 4.49
CA ARG A 786 4.05 44.29 3.69
C ARG A 786 3.67 43.20 2.70
N VAL A 787 2.44 42.71 2.77
CA VAL A 787 1.94 41.62 1.93
C VAL A 787 0.78 42.10 1.06
N LEU A 788 0.76 41.69 -0.21
CA LEU A 788 -0.41 41.80 -1.08
C LEU A 788 -1.01 40.40 -1.27
N ALA A 789 -2.28 40.21 -0.89
CA ALA A 789 -3.00 38.96 -1.13
C ALA A 789 -4.05 39.12 -2.23
N ILE A 790 -3.94 38.30 -3.27
CA ILE A 790 -4.76 38.35 -4.47
C ILE A 790 -5.53 37.03 -4.58
N ASP A 791 -6.84 37.10 -4.41
CA ASP A 791 -7.76 35.95 -4.44
C ASP A 791 -9.15 36.50 -4.75
N ASP A 792 -9.92 35.86 -5.63
CA ASP A 792 -11.23 36.37 -6.03
C ASP A 792 -12.26 36.20 -4.90
N SER A 793 -12.18 35.10 -4.15
CA SER A 793 -13.03 34.81 -3.01
C SER A 793 -12.89 35.85 -1.89
N PRO A 794 -14.00 36.48 -1.46
CA PRO A 794 -13.99 37.35 -0.28
C PRO A 794 -13.60 36.61 1.01
N PHE A 795 -13.97 35.33 1.12
CA PHE A 795 -13.67 34.50 2.30
C PHE A 795 -12.15 34.25 2.44
N PHE A 796 -11.49 33.83 1.37
CA PHE A 796 -10.04 33.60 1.40
C PHE A 796 -9.25 34.88 1.65
N ARG A 797 -9.66 36.01 1.05
CA ARG A 797 -9.05 37.32 1.37
C ARG A 797 -9.17 37.68 2.85
N GLN A 798 -10.34 37.45 3.45
CA GLN A 798 -10.55 37.69 4.88
C GLN A 798 -9.74 36.73 5.76
N LEU A 799 -9.62 35.46 5.37
CA LEU A 799 -8.84 34.45 6.09
C LEU A 799 -7.33 34.76 6.04
N LEU A 800 -6.80 35.06 4.86
CA LEU A 800 -5.41 35.49 4.66
C LEU A 800 -5.12 36.79 5.42
N GLN A 801 -6.05 37.75 5.40
CA GLN A 801 -5.93 38.98 6.16
C GLN A 801 -5.83 38.71 7.66
N THR A 802 -6.76 37.93 8.22
CA THR A 802 -6.76 37.57 9.65
C THR A 802 -5.48 36.83 10.06
N ALA A 803 -4.99 35.88 9.25
CA ALA A 803 -3.77 35.12 9.55
C ALA A 803 -2.50 36.00 9.52
N ILE A 804 -2.35 36.84 8.50
CA ILE A 804 -1.15 37.67 8.30
C ILE A 804 -1.12 38.88 9.25
N GLU A 805 -2.29 39.40 9.65
CA GLU A 805 -2.40 40.39 10.72
C GLU A 805 -2.17 39.78 12.12
N ALA A 806 -2.51 38.50 12.34
CA ALA A 806 -2.21 37.78 13.58
C ALA A 806 -0.70 37.51 13.74
N ASP A 807 0.01 37.14 12.66
CA ASP A 807 1.48 37.11 12.60
C ASP A 807 2.11 38.53 12.69
N GLY A 808 1.28 39.58 12.79
CA GLY A 808 1.69 40.94 13.07
C GLY A 808 2.21 41.73 11.86
N HIS A 809 2.13 41.17 10.67
CA HIS A 809 2.50 41.83 9.40
C HIS A 809 1.39 42.78 8.92
N LYS A 810 1.66 43.55 7.84
CA LYS A 810 0.67 44.42 7.20
C LYS A 810 0.21 43.79 5.89
N ILE A 811 -1.09 43.69 5.67
CA ILE A 811 -1.66 43.14 4.44
C ILE A 811 -2.52 44.17 3.69
N ILE A 812 -2.57 44.07 2.36
CA ILE A 812 -3.57 44.65 1.48
C ILE A 812 -4.17 43.51 0.65
N THR A 813 -5.48 43.52 0.41
CA THR A 813 -6.17 42.46 -0.34
C THR A 813 -6.71 42.98 -1.69
N ALA A 814 -6.74 42.10 -2.70
CA ALA A 814 -7.18 42.41 -4.06
C ALA A 814 -8.05 41.28 -4.64
N SER A 815 -9.22 41.60 -5.17
CA SER A 815 -10.24 40.64 -5.64
C SER A 815 -9.97 40.00 -7.01
N GLY A 816 -8.69 39.85 -7.39
CA GLY A 816 -8.29 39.43 -8.72
C GLY A 816 -7.14 40.26 -9.30
N GLY A 817 -6.52 39.72 -10.35
CA GLY A 817 -5.28 40.24 -10.93
C GLY A 817 -5.34 41.71 -11.38
N HIS A 818 -6.45 42.17 -11.97
CA HIS A 818 -6.59 43.56 -12.43
C HIS A 818 -6.66 44.58 -11.27
N GLN A 819 -7.22 44.22 -10.11
CA GLN A 819 -7.18 45.11 -8.95
C GLN A 819 -5.78 45.17 -8.35
N ALA A 820 -5.06 44.05 -8.31
CA ALA A 820 -3.67 43.99 -7.87
C ALA A 820 -2.73 44.82 -8.77
N GLN A 821 -2.93 44.77 -10.09
CA GLN A 821 -2.25 45.68 -11.04
C GLN A 821 -2.49 47.15 -10.65
N GLN A 822 -3.74 47.58 -10.46
CA GLN A 822 -4.04 48.97 -10.09
C GLN A 822 -3.45 49.41 -8.75
N ILE A 823 -3.28 48.51 -7.77
CA ILE A 823 -2.64 48.82 -6.48
C ILE A 823 -1.13 49.04 -6.68
N ILE A 824 -0.46 48.15 -7.41
CA ILE A 824 0.97 48.27 -7.74
C ILE A 824 1.24 49.51 -8.62
N GLU A 825 0.32 49.85 -9.53
CA GLU A 825 0.44 51.04 -10.39
C GLU A 825 0.26 52.38 -9.65
N ARG A 826 -0.31 52.37 -8.44
CA ARG A 826 -0.34 53.55 -7.55
C ARG A 826 0.99 53.78 -6.82
N GLY A 827 1.99 52.92 -7.02
CA GLY A 827 3.31 53.03 -6.40
C GLY A 827 3.43 52.37 -5.03
N GLU A 828 2.51 51.46 -4.68
CA GLU A 828 2.62 50.69 -3.44
C GLU A 828 3.63 49.55 -3.57
N GLN A 829 4.66 49.57 -2.72
CA GLN A 829 5.64 48.48 -2.59
C GLN A 829 5.20 47.44 -1.54
N PHE A 830 5.52 46.18 -1.84
CA PHE A 830 5.25 45.01 -1.01
C PHE A 830 6.52 44.16 -0.93
N ASP A 831 6.68 43.41 0.15
CA ASP A 831 7.81 42.49 0.35
C ASP A 831 7.43 41.07 -0.12
N VAL A 832 6.14 40.73 -0.02
CA VAL A 832 5.56 39.46 -0.47
C VAL A 832 4.25 39.70 -1.23
N ILE A 833 4.02 38.95 -2.31
CA ILE A 833 2.74 38.91 -3.02
C ILE A 833 2.26 37.46 -3.06
N ILE A 834 1.11 37.20 -2.45
CA ILE A 834 0.41 35.92 -2.44
C ILE A 834 -0.70 36.00 -3.48
N CYS A 835 -0.77 35.05 -4.41
CA CYS A 835 -1.69 35.10 -5.54
C CYS A 835 -2.32 33.71 -5.79
N ASP A 836 -3.64 33.65 -5.85
CA ASP A 836 -4.33 32.45 -6.32
C ASP A 836 -4.14 32.25 -7.82
N ILE A 837 -4.05 31.00 -8.26
CA ILE A 837 -3.85 30.67 -9.67
C ILE A 837 -5.16 30.81 -10.45
N GLU A 838 -6.26 30.32 -9.89
CA GLU A 838 -7.53 30.07 -10.60
C GLU A 838 -8.53 31.23 -10.47
N MET A 839 -8.07 32.46 -10.74
CA MET A 839 -8.89 33.67 -10.70
C MET A 839 -9.57 33.98 -12.05
N PRO A 840 -10.81 34.53 -12.04
CA PRO A 840 -11.48 35.04 -13.24
C PRO A 840 -10.81 36.31 -13.81
N GLU A 841 -11.14 36.62 -15.07
CA GLU A 841 -10.59 37.72 -15.91
C GLU A 841 -9.09 37.62 -16.22
N MET A 842 -8.22 37.50 -15.21
CA MET A 842 -6.78 37.32 -15.38
C MET A 842 -6.23 36.38 -14.30
N THR A 843 -5.66 35.25 -14.73
CA THR A 843 -5.16 34.19 -13.85
C THR A 843 -3.91 34.62 -13.07
N GLY A 844 -3.61 33.92 -11.96
CA GLY A 844 -2.41 34.19 -11.16
C GLY A 844 -1.11 34.03 -11.94
N CYS A 845 -1.06 33.11 -12.91
CA CYS A 845 0.07 32.92 -13.82
C CYS A 845 0.26 34.09 -14.79
N GLU A 846 -0.82 34.70 -15.29
CA GLU A 846 -0.75 35.89 -16.14
C GLU A 846 -0.36 37.14 -15.33
N PHE A 847 -0.86 37.26 -14.10
CA PHE A 847 -0.42 38.27 -13.15
C PHE A 847 1.09 38.16 -12.87
N ALA A 848 1.60 36.95 -12.57
CA ALA A 848 3.01 36.72 -12.32
C ALA A 848 3.90 37.08 -13.52
N GLN A 849 3.49 36.71 -14.74
CA GLN A 849 4.19 37.09 -15.96
C GLN A 849 4.16 38.61 -16.23
N TRP A 850 3.05 39.30 -15.92
CA TRP A 850 2.98 40.75 -16.01
C TRP A 850 3.94 41.42 -15.01
N TYR A 851 3.93 40.97 -13.75
CA TYR A 851 4.76 41.51 -12.67
C TYR A 851 6.25 41.34 -12.98
N CYS A 852 6.69 40.13 -13.34
CA CYS A 852 8.08 39.83 -13.69
C CYS A 852 8.58 40.52 -14.97
N ARG A 853 7.69 40.99 -15.85
CA ARG A 853 8.06 41.85 -17.01
C ARG A 853 8.20 43.33 -16.61
N ARG A 854 7.53 43.76 -15.54
CA ARG A 854 7.49 45.14 -15.05
C ARG A 854 8.66 45.44 -14.12
N ASP A 855 8.88 44.60 -13.11
CA ASP A 855 9.98 44.74 -12.16
C ASP A 855 11.17 43.84 -12.54
N GLN A 856 12.16 44.44 -13.22
CA GLN A 856 13.40 43.77 -13.59
C GLN A 856 14.35 43.51 -12.41
N GLN A 857 14.02 43.95 -11.19
CA GLN A 857 14.83 43.72 -9.98
C GLN A 857 14.21 42.74 -8.97
N LYS A 858 12.97 42.27 -9.19
CA LYS A 858 12.24 41.33 -8.30
C LYS A 858 12.30 41.75 -6.81
N GLN A 859 11.70 42.89 -6.48
CA GLN A 859 11.69 43.43 -5.12
C GLN A 859 10.76 42.66 -4.17
N SER A 860 9.66 42.08 -4.66
CA SER A 860 8.74 41.24 -3.87
C SER A 860 8.91 39.76 -4.18
N SER A 861 8.81 38.89 -3.17
CA SER A 861 8.70 37.43 -3.38
C SER A 861 7.28 37.05 -3.81
N LEU A 862 7.14 36.21 -4.84
CA LEU A 862 5.83 35.76 -5.35
C LEU A 862 5.50 34.34 -4.87
N ILE A 863 4.35 34.19 -4.20
CA ILE A 863 3.82 32.92 -3.70
C ILE A 863 2.52 32.58 -4.43
N ALA A 864 2.46 31.41 -5.06
CA ALA A 864 1.22 30.88 -5.65
C ALA A 864 0.40 30.11 -4.60
N MET A 865 -0.93 30.26 -4.62
CA MET A 865 -1.84 29.33 -3.94
C MET A 865 -2.43 28.36 -4.96
N THR A 866 -2.56 27.08 -4.60
CA THR A 866 -3.13 26.05 -5.49
C THR A 866 -4.10 25.13 -4.75
N SER A 867 -5.22 24.83 -5.39
CA SER A 867 -6.15 23.74 -5.07
C SER A 867 -5.62 22.38 -5.54
N LEU A 868 -4.73 22.37 -6.54
CA LEU A 868 -4.24 21.19 -7.26
C LEU A 868 -2.79 20.86 -6.88
N LEU A 869 -2.56 19.62 -6.43
CA LEU A 869 -1.27 19.11 -5.94
C LEU A 869 -0.51 18.23 -6.96
N GLY A 870 -0.71 18.46 -8.26
CA GLY A 870 -0.05 17.70 -9.34
C GLY A 870 1.36 18.19 -9.71
N GLU A 871 2.29 17.27 -9.93
CA GLU A 871 3.70 17.59 -10.24
C GLU A 871 3.88 18.38 -11.57
N GLU A 872 3.01 18.14 -12.57
CA GLU A 872 3.00 18.93 -13.80
C GLU A 872 2.52 20.38 -13.58
N HIS A 873 1.49 20.57 -12.75
CA HIS A 873 1.00 21.90 -12.36
C HIS A 873 2.11 22.67 -11.65
N ARG A 874 2.82 22.02 -10.72
CA ARG A 874 3.98 22.57 -10.00
C ARG A 874 5.06 23.12 -10.96
N GLN A 875 5.42 22.38 -12.00
CA GLN A 875 6.36 22.87 -13.02
C GLN A 875 5.82 24.06 -13.82
N ARG A 876 4.51 24.09 -14.13
CA ARG A 876 3.87 25.18 -14.87
C ARG A 876 3.79 26.48 -14.06
N ILE A 877 3.56 26.37 -12.75
CA ILE A 877 3.55 27.49 -11.79
C ILE A 877 4.93 28.13 -11.69
N LEU A 878 5.99 27.33 -11.45
CA LEU A 878 7.36 27.83 -11.35
C LEU A 878 7.83 28.49 -12.67
N LYS A 879 7.50 27.91 -13.83
CA LYS A 879 7.79 28.49 -15.16
C LYS A 879 7.03 29.81 -15.42
N SER A 880 6.02 30.16 -14.61
CA SER A 880 5.25 31.41 -14.75
C SER A 880 5.82 32.57 -13.92
N GLY A 881 6.86 32.35 -13.11
CA GLY A 881 7.61 33.39 -12.39
C GLY A 881 7.44 33.40 -10.86
N PHE A 882 6.66 32.48 -10.30
CA PHE A 882 6.51 32.30 -8.86
C PHE A 882 7.77 31.72 -8.20
N ASP A 883 8.09 32.19 -7.00
CA ASP A 883 9.24 31.74 -6.19
C ASP A 883 8.86 30.58 -5.26
N HIS A 884 7.64 30.62 -4.71
CA HIS A 884 7.07 29.60 -3.84
C HIS A 884 5.64 29.22 -4.27
N PHE A 885 5.15 28.09 -3.77
CA PHE A 885 3.77 27.65 -3.92
C PHE A 885 3.26 27.07 -2.58
N LEU A 886 1.97 27.21 -2.31
CA LEU A 886 1.30 26.75 -1.09
C LEU A 886 0.00 26.01 -1.44
N ALA A 887 -0.37 25.02 -0.64
CA ALA A 887 -1.72 24.46 -0.69
C ALA A 887 -2.73 25.51 -0.20
N LYS A 888 -3.80 25.74 -0.98
CA LYS A 888 -4.96 26.51 -0.50
C LYS A 888 -5.52 25.78 0.74
N PHE A 889 -5.92 26.53 1.77
CA PHE A 889 -6.31 26.04 3.11
C PHE A 889 -5.20 25.57 4.09
N ASN A 890 -3.89 25.83 3.91
CA ASN A 890 -2.89 25.55 4.96
C ASN A 890 -2.25 26.83 5.61
N PRO A 891 -2.79 27.33 6.74
CA PRO A 891 -2.21 28.47 7.48
C PRO A 891 -0.83 28.18 8.08
N GLN A 892 -0.51 26.94 8.43
CA GLN A 892 0.76 26.58 9.07
C GLN A 892 1.91 26.59 8.05
N GLU A 893 1.68 26.10 6.82
CA GLU A 893 2.61 26.28 5.71
C GLU A 893 2.81 27.76 5.35
N LEU A 894 1.73 28.56 5.35
CA LEU A 894 1.81 30.00 5.09
C LEU A 894 2.69 30.72 6.12
N SER A 895 2.39 30.57 7.42
CA SER A 895 3.18 31.20 8.49
C SER A 895 4.64 30.71 8.49
N SER A 896 4.86 29.41 8.26
CA SER A 896 6.22 28.84 8.11
C SER A 896 6.98 29.46 6.93
N SER A 897 6.31 29.69 5.80
CA SER A 897 6.91 30.29 4.60
C SER A 897 7.18 31.78 4.78
N MET A 898 6.27 32.52 5.42
CA MET A 898 6.48 33.92 5.81
C MET A 898 7.68 34.05 6.77
N ALA A 899 7.77 33.19 7.78
CA ALA A 899 8.90 33.13 8.71
C ALA A 899 10.22 32.74 8.02
N GLN A 900 10.17 31.93 6.96
CA GLN A 900 11.34 31.63 6.13
C GLN A 900 11.76 32.84 5.28
N ILE A 901 10.82 33.55 4.64
CA ILE A 901 11.09 34.75 3.84
C ILE A 901 11.69 35.87 4.71
N CYS A 902 11.15 36.09 5.92
CA CYS A 902 11.73 36.97 6.95
C CYS A 902 13.21 36.65 7.29
N ARG A 903 13.65 35.39 7.13
CA ARG A 903 15.05 34.98 7.35
C ARG A 903 15.92 35.07 6.10
N MET A 904 15.32 35.17 4.91
CA MET A 904 16.03 35.16 3.62
C MET A 904 16.24 36.56 3.02
N GLN A 905 15.58 37.61 3.52
CA GLN A 905 15.86 39.00 3.16
C GLN A 905 16.88 39.67 4.11
N PRO A 906 18.18 39.79 3.74
CA PRO A 906 19.11 40.62 4.48
C PRO A 906 18.76 42.11 4.28
N HIS A 907 18.63 42.86 5.38
CA HIS A 907 18.14 44.25 5.36
C HIS A 907 18.92 45.18 4.41
N SER A 908 18.32 45.55 3.29
CA SER A 908 18.76 46.60 2.37
C SER A 908 18.47 48.00 2.93
N GLY A 909 19.17 48.38 4.00
CA GLY A 909 19.00 49.69 4.63
C GLY A 909 19.39 50.85 3.71
N VAL A 910 18.50 51.82 3.54
CA VAL A 910 18.79 53.13 2.92
C VAL A 910 18.24 54.24 3.81
N SER A 911 19.04 55.29 4.01
CA SER A 911 18.79 56.35 4.99
C SER A 911 17.74 57.39 4.57
N ALA A 912 16.87 57.76 5.51
CA ALA A 912 16.35 59.12 5.70
C ALA A 912 15.92 59.32 7.16
#